data_AF-A0A1S3YQE5-F1
#
_entry.id   AF-A0A1S3YQE5-F1
#
_cell.length_a   1.000
_cell.length_b   1.000
_cell.length_c   1.000
_cell.angle_alpha   90.00
_cell.angle_beta   90.00
_cell.angle_gamma   90.00
#
_symmetry.space_group_name_H-M   'P 1'
#
loop_
_entity.id
_entity.type
_entity.pdbx_description
1 polymer ?
#
loop_
_entity_poly.entity_id
_entity_poly.type
_entity_poly.pdbx_seq_one_letter_code
_entity_poly.pdbx_strand_id
1 'polypeptide(L)'
;MQSVGIKRTAFQGTGLTTGGLPTFVDVGNSFGAPAIAEDNLIYQMAKNGKRVVMMGDDTWVQLFPHHFNISHPFPSFNVKDLDTVDNGCIEHLFPYLYKEDWDVLIAHFLGVDHAGHIFGVDSTEMIEKLDQYNGILEKVVDVLESQSGPGGLHENTLLLVMGDHGQTINGDHGGGAPEEVETSLFALSLQKHPSSLPSETDSSSCRLDMEKRTICTSSIEQLDFAATVSALLGIPYPFGSIGRVNPELYALAAGTWNLDIFTSKSGLNLSSLERWMQNYVNALCINTWQVKRYIDVYSASSVIGFSDKDLLHVSNLYAQAHDIWLHTKEALLKCKSEHCFTSLPQLKKQVEAYSNFLSSIAALARSKWTEFNLKMMGTGFCILVLSLFVHIFTIKKLDKLCSFHLPHGGNFVISFESIFAYAAVLIRAFSFLSNSFILEEGKVASFLLATAGMLQLRHAIVKKKMLLEGLLFVLVVPLLRFGIELGQSKQAVNSLFLKSFPSWTIGIDEATNLWIYVADFLSFLALTILAYILYKSISYSSCQGIFKYVVVGSIFTSSLIALAWAFDGDLFSPSTMIVDIKAYWIPRIIYVFGLLQLLLLTISQLCGKEKTSGWEEDTIVKATAMLSAWSSTIIILSGKQGPLIALAAVIQEFHFTGWCIIRLILLEPRAKNDCTGSSISYSSPVTKWSLLAVCLFFCTGHWCAFDGLRYAAAFVGFDEFNLFRQAVLLTIDTFGFSHILPVMGLPLLVAFLRPEVQAEKRKQLFFFQLCQVYLTYGLILATTMTLTIICVTIQRRHLMVWGLFAPKFVFDAVGLLLTDFFICFASLYYFA
;
A
#
# COMPACT_ATOMS: atom_id res chain seq x y z
N MET A 1 -4.68 12.29 4.21
CA MET A 1 -6.04 12.24 4.77
C MET A 1 -7.08 12.08 3.67
N GLN A 2 -7.08 12.89 2.60
CA GLN A 2 -8.05 12.80 1.49
C GLN A 2 -8.15 11.44 0.76
N SER A 3 -7.04 10.70 0.55
CA SER A 3 -7.11 9.35 -0.04
C SER A 3 -7.51 8.26 0.96
N VAL A 4 -7.70 8.62 2.24
CA VAL A 4 -7.94 7.69 3.36
C VAL A 4 -9.43 7.53 3.63
N GLY A 5 -10.22 8.61 3.57
CA GLY A 5 -11.68 8.54 3.73
C GLY A 5 -12.37 7.72 2.65
N ILE A 6 -12.12 8.06 1.37
CA ILE A 6 -12.72 7.38 0.20
C ILE A 6 -12.35 5.88 0.12
N LYS A 7 -11.12 5.52 0.52
CA LYS A 7 -10.69 4.12 0.58
C LYS A 7 -11.41 3.33 1.69
N ARG A 8 -11.94 3.98 2.73
CA ARG A 8 -12.78 3.31 3.73
C ARG A 8 -14.24 3.25 3.32
N THR A 9 -14.83 4.28 2.73
CA THR A 9 -16.14 4.17 2.10
C THR A 9 -16.14 3.03 1.08
N ALA A 10 -15.04 2.86 0.34
CA ALA A 10 -14.81 1.69 -0.48
C ALA A 10 -14.66 0.38 0.33
N PHE A 11 -13.89 0.35 1.42
CA PHE A 11 -13.63 -0.87 2.21
C PHE A 11 -14.81 -1.32 3.10
N GLN A 12 -15.49 -0.40 3.77
CA GLN A 12 -16.75 -0.61 4.50
C GLN A 12 -17.90 -0.81 3.53
N GLY A 13 -17.94 -0.10 2.40
CA GLY A 13 -18.84 -0.44 1.29
C GLY A 13 -18.59 -1.84 0.74
N THR A 14 -17.34 -2.30 0.69
CA THR A 14 -16.99 -3.69 0.32
C THR A 14 -17.47 -4.67 1.38
N GLY A 15 -17.24 -4.42 2.68
CA GLY A 15 -17.74 -5.29 3.77
C GLY A 15 -19.27 -5.33 3.86
N LEU A 16 -19.92 -4.18 3.68
CA LEU A 16 -21.36 -4.00 3.68
C LEU A 16 -22.04 -4.73 2.52
N THR A 17 -21.43 -4.70 1.32
CA THR A 17 -21.99 -5.33 0.12
C THR A 17 -21.59 -6.79 -0.03
N THR A 18 -20.43 -7.23 0.46
CA THR A 18 -20.01 -8.64 0.41
C THR A 18 -20.57 -9.46 1.58
N GLY A 19 -20.82 -8.84 2.73
CA GLY A 19 -21.15 -9.54 3.98
C GLY A 19 -19.99 -10.39 4.53
N GLY A 20 -18.80 -10.22 3.96
CA GLY A 20 -17.57 -10.92 4.33
C GLY A 20 -16.68 -10.07 5.25
N LEU A 21 -15.73 -10.72 5.90
CA LEU A 21 -14.61 -10.04 6.52
C LEU A 21 -13.43 -10.06 5.54
N PRO A 22 -12.72 -8.93 5.34
CA PRO A 22 -11.60 -8.86 4.41
C PRO A 22 -10.55 -9.93 4.73
N THR A 23 -10.29 -10.85 3.81
CA THR A 23 -9.18 -11.81 3.98
C THR A 23 -7.87 -11.21 3.45
N PHE A 24 -6.73 -11.78 3.84
CA PHE A 24 -5.40 -11.34 3.39
C PHE A 24 -5.25 -11.30 1.86
N VAL A 25 -6.01 -12.13 1.13
CA VAL A 25 -5.97 -12.21 -0.34
C VAL A 25 -6.78 -11.09 -0.98
N ASP A 26 -7.95 -10.79 -0.41
CA ASP A 26 -8.91 -9.78 -0.90
C ASP A 26 -8.34 -8.37 -0.78
N VAL A 27 -7.58 -8.14 0.30
CA VAL A 27 -6.86 -6.90 0.54
C VAL A 27 -5.71 -6.71 -0.46
N GLY A 28 -5.03 -7.80 -0.85
CA GLY A 28 -4.00 -7.82 -1.88
C GLY A 28 -4.50 -7.37 -3.25
N ASN A 29 -5.74 -7.75 -3.58
CA ASN A 29 -6.37 -7.40 -4.85
C ASN A 29 -7.02 -6.00 -4.85
N SER A 30 -7.22 -5.36 -3.68
CA SER A 30 -7.94 -4.07 -3.55
C SER A 30 -7.05 -2.82 -3.58
N PHE A 31 -5.73 -2.98 -3.78
CA PHE A 31 -4.80 -1.85 -3.80
C PHE A 31 -4.86 -1.07 -5.12
N GLY A 32 -5.58 0.06 -5.10
CA GLY A 32 -5.62 1.02 -6.22
C GLY A 32 -6.99 1.22 -6.86
N ALA A 33 -8.05 0.66 -6.27
CA ALA A 33 -9.39 0.52 -6.84
C ALA A 33 -9.44 -0.19 -8.22
N PRO A 34 -8.85 -1.40 -8.35
CA PRO A 34 -9.44 -2.35 -9.28
C PRO A 34 -10.81 -2.77 -8.74
N ALA A 35 -11.79 -2.93 -9.63
CA ALA A 35 -13.15 -3.32 -9.31
C ALA A 35 -13.25 -4.49 -8.30
N ILE A 36 -14.30 -4.51 -7.47
CA ILE A 36 -14.59 -5.63 -6.58
C ILE A 36 -14.92 -6.85 -7.44
N ALA A 37 -13.96 -7.77 -7.55
CA ALA A 37 -14.10 -8.98 -8.34
C ALA A 37 -14.88 -10.09 -7.61
N GLU A 38 -15.02 -9.96 -6.29
CA GLU A 38 -15.72 -10.91 -5.44
C GLU A 38 -17.24 -10.82 -5.58
N ASP A 39 -17.91 -11.93 -5.28
CA ASP A 39 -19.35 -11.98 -5.23
C ASP A 39 -19.90 -11.05 -4.14
N ASN A 40 -20.83 -10.18 -4.51
CA ASN A 40 -21.35 -9.11 -3.66
C ASN A 40 -22.84 -8.84 -3.96
N LEU A 41 -23.50 -8.11 -3.07
CA LEU A 41 -24.92 -7.80 -3.13
C LEU A 41 -25.33 -7.12 -4.45
N ILE A 42 -24.54 -6.14 -4.92
CA ILE A 42 -24.85 -5.38 -6.14
C ILE A 42 -24.74 -6.28 -7.37
N TYR A 43 -23.72 -7.14 -7.41
CA TYR A 43 -23.59 -8.16 -8.44
C TYR A 43 -24.75 -9.16 -8.43
N GLN A 44 -25.19 -9.62 -7.25
CA GLN A 44 -26.35 -10.51 -7.14
C GLN A 44 -27.63 -9.82 -7.59
N MET A 45 -27.82 -8.52 -7.31
CA MET A 45 -28.96 -7.76 -7.83
C MET A 45 -28.96 -7.75 -9.37
N ALA A 46 -27.85 -7.32 -9.99
CA ALA A 46 -27.72 -7.21 -11.44
C ALA A 46 -27.89 -8.58 -12.13
N LYS A 47 -27.23 -9.61 -11.62
CA LYS A 47 -27.27 -10.98 -12.16
C LYS A 47 -28.67 -11.60 -12.12
N ASN A 48 -29.48 -11.24 -11.12
CA ASN A 48 -30.85 -11.73 -10.97
C ASN A 48 -31.89 -10.78 -11.60
N GLY A 49 -31.44 -9.91 -12.51
CA GLY A 49 -32.33 -9.07 -13.34
C GLY A 49 -33.00 -7.93 -12.59
N LYS A 50 -32.52 -7.55 -11.40
CA LYS A 50 -33.00 -6.37 -10.69
C LYS A 50 -32.50 -5.11 -11.39
N ARG A 51 -33.38 -4.12 -11.53
CA ARG A 51 -33.07 -2.81 -12.10
C ARG A 51 -32.50 -1.92 -11.00
N VAL A 52 -31.17 -1.76 -10.98
CA VAL A 52 -30.46 -0.98 -9.96
C VAL A 52 -30.11 0.40 -10.51
N VAL A 53 -30.58 1.44 -9.82
CA VAL A 53 -30.25 2.85 -10.11
C VAL A 53 -29.36 3.38 -9.00
N MET A 54 -28.21 3.94 -9.36
CA MET A 54 -27.25 4.50 -8.42
C MET A 54 -27.03 6.00 -8.70
N MET A 55 -27.02 6.82 -7.66
CA MET A 55 -26.65 8.23 -7.73
C MET A 55 -25.78 8.58 -6.53
N GLY A 56 -24.74 9.38 -6.75
CA GLY A 56 -23.80 9.76 -5.70
C GLY A 56 -22.37 9.73 -6.20
N ASP A 57 -21.44 9.42 -5.31
CA ASP A 57 -20.02 9.53 -5.60
C ASP A 57 -19.53 8.55 -6.68
N ASP A 58 -18.53 8.95 -7.47
CA ASP A 58 -18.00 8.20 -8.61
C ASP A 58 -17.23 6.92 -8.25
N THR A 59 -16.90 6.72 -6.97
CA THR A 59 -16.22 5.53 -6.45
C THR A 59 -17.10 4.29 -6.62
N TRP A 60 -18.42 4.40 -6.48
CA TRP A 60 -19.33 3.26 -6.66
C TRP A 60 -19.23 2.65 -8.07
N VAL A 61 -19.12 3.48 -9.10
CA VAL A 61 -18.99 3.00 -10.50
C VAL A 61 -17.61 2.39 -10.74
N GLN A 62 -16.57 2.84 -10.02
CA GLN A 62 -15.23 2.26 -10.05
C GLN A 62 -15.21 0.89 -9.35
N LEU A 63 -15.90 0.75 -8.21
CA LEU A 63 -15.98 -0.50 -7.45
C LEU A 63 -16.86 -1.55 -8.11
N PHE A 64 -17.99 -1.14 -8.68
CA PHE A 64 -18.98 -2.02 -9.30
C PHE A 64 -19.19 -1.70 -10.79
N PRO A 65 -18.16 -1.83 -11.65
CA PRO A 65 -18.31 -1.53 -13.07
C PRO A 65 -19.36 -2.42 -13.72
N HIS A 66 -20.25 -1.83 -14.51
CA HIS A 66 -21.33 -2.53 -15.24
C HIS A 66 -22.41 -3.22 -14.39
N HIS A 67 -22.48 -2.94 -13.08
CA HIS A 67 -23.51 -3.53 -12.21
C HIS A 67 -24.78 -2.67 -12.08
N PHE A 68 -24.73 -1.40 -12.49
CA PHE A 68 -25.88 -0.49 -12.45
C PHE A 68 -26.56 -0.40 -13.82
N ASN A 69 -27.89 -0.42 -13.84
CA ASN A 69 -28.66 -0.16 -15.06
C ASN A 69 -28.55 1.32 -15.46
N ILE A 70 -28.61 2.20 -14.46
CA ILE A 70 -28.43 3.64 -14.62
C ILE A 70 -27.57 4.12 -13.44
N SER A 71 -26.54 4.92 -13.73
CA SER A 71 -25.69 5.54 -12.72
C SER A 71 -25.51 7.03 -12.98
N HIS A 72 -25.62 7.85 -11.94
CA HIS A 72 -25.35 9.29 -11.95
C HIS A 72 -24.16 9.59 -11.01
N PRO A 73 -22.91 9.42 -11.48
CA PRO A 73 -21.72 9.60 -10.65
C PRO A 73 -21.27 11.07 -10.58
N PHE A 74 -20.84 11.50 -9.39
CA PHE A 74 -20.31 12.83 -9.10
C PHE A 74 -18.89 12.75 -8.52
N PRO A 75 -18.01 13.74 -8.80
CA PRO A 75 -16.62 13.69 -8.37
C PRO A 75 -16.47 13.74 -6.85
N SER A 76 -15.82 12.73 -6.27
CA SER A 76 -15.71 12.51 -4.82
C SER A 76 -14.48 13.12 -4.14
N PHE A 77 -13.39 13.37 -4.87
CA PHE A 77 -12.09 13.69 -4.27
C PHE A 77 -11.93 15.10 -3.68
N ASN A 78 -12.86 16.01 -3.98
CA ASN A 78 -12.78 17.37 -3.46
C ASN A 78 -13.47 17.48 -2.10
N VAL A 79 -12.75 17.19 -1.01
CA VAL A 79 -13.30 17.29 0.35
C VAL A 79 -13.83 18.68 0.71
N LYS A 80 -13.36 19.75 0.03
CA LYS A 80 -13.87 21.12 0.26
C LYS A 80 -15.25 21.36 -0.33
N ASP A 81 -15.72 20.44 -1.15
CA ASP A 81 -17.03 20.48 -1.74
C ASP A 81 -18.00 19.69 -0.86
N LEU A 82 -18.90 20.40 -0.18
CA LEU A 82 -19.91 19.78 0.64
C LEU A 82 -21.19 19.47 -0.16
N ASP A 83 -21.36 20.01 -1.37
CA ASP A 83 -22.67 20.23 -1.97
C ASP A 83 -22.88 19.54 -3.32
N THR A 84 -21.85 19.39 -4.15
CA THR A 84 -22.03 18.90 -5.53
C THR A 84 -22.62 17.49 -5.56
N VAL A 85 -22.10 16.58 -4.74
CA VAL A 85 -22.58 15.19 -4.70
C VAL A 85 -24.00 15.15 -4.13
N ASP A 86 -24.26 15.85 -3.03
CA ASP A 86 -25.57 15.88 -2.37
C ASP A 86 -26.65 16.50 -3.27
N ASN A 87 -26.36 17.63 -3.91
CA ASN A 87 -27.28 18.28 -4.84
C ASN A 87 -27.55 17.42 -6.08
N GLY A 88 -26.53 16.72 -6.58
CA GLY A 88 -26.66 15.76 -7.66
C GLY A 88 -27.57 14.59 -7.28
N CYS A 89 -27.43 14.04 -6.07
CA CYS A 89 -28.36 13.06 -5.53
C CYS A 89 -29.79 13.61 -5.44
N ILE A 90 -29.97 14.83 -4.93
CA ILE A 90 -31.29 15.49 -4.80
C ILE A 90 -31.96 15.66 -6.17
N GLU A 91 -31.21 16.12 -7.18
CA GLU A 91 -31.71 16.37 -8.53
C GLU A 91 -32.31 15.10 -9.16
N HIS A 92 -31.71 13.95 -8.90
CA HIS A 92 -32.15 12.68 -9.47
C HIS A 92 -33.11 11.89 -8.58
N LEU A 93 -32.94 11.91 -7.25
CA LEU A 93 -33.69 11.08 -6.31
C LEU A 93 -35.20 11.29 -6.43
N PHE A 94 -35.66 12.54 -6.32
CA PHE A 94 -37.09 12.85 -6.31
C PHE A 94 -37.80 12.47 -7.62
N PRO A 95 -37.26 12.76 -8.82
CA PRO A 95 -37.83 12.28 -10.07
C PRO A 95 -37.95 10.75 -10.18
N TYR A 96 -37.01 9.98 -9.63
CA TYR A 96 -37.07 8.51 -9.69
C TYR A 96 -38.15 7.91 -8.78
N LEU A 97 -38.48 8.56 -7.67
CA LEU A 97 -39.57 8.08 -6.80
C LEU A 97 -40.92 8.01 -7.53
N TYR A 98 -41.14 8.85 -8.55
CA TYR A 98 -42.37 8.83 -9.36
C TYR A 98 -42.32 7.91 -10.59
N LYS A 99 -41.34 7.00 -10.68
CA LYS A 99 -41.17 6.07 -11.81
C LYS A 99 -41.21 4.61 -11.36
N GLU A 100 -41.64 3.74 -12.28
CA GLU A 100 -41.68 2.27 -12.08
C GLU A 100 -40.45 1.55 -12.68
N ASP A 101 -39.44 2.27 -13.13
CA ASP A 101 -38.31 1.76 -13.91
C ASP A 101 -37.14 1.19 -13.09
N TRP A 102 -37.30 1.08 -11.78
CA TRP A 102 -36.28 0.56 -10.85
C TRP A 102 -36.86 -0.46 -9.86
N ASP A 103 -35.99 -1.36 -9.38
CA ASP A 103 -36.29 -2.28 -8.27
C ASP A 103 -35.46 -1.98 -7.03
N VAL A 104 -34.27 -1.36 -7.22
CA VAL A 104 -33.40 -0.86 -6.14
C VAL A 104 -32.88 0.52 -6.51
N LEU A 105 -33.07 1.49 -5.62
CA LEU A 105 -32.59 2.87 -5.75
C LEU A 105 -31.57 3.15 -4.66
N ILE A 106 -30.35 3.52 -5.05
CA ILE A 106 -29.23 3.83 -4.14
C ILE A 106 -28.86 5.29 -4.33
N ALA A 107 -29.01 6.09 -3.26
CA ALA A 107 -28.55 7.48 -3.21
C ALA A 107 -27.45 7.60 -2.14
N HIS A 108 -26.23 7.87 -2.57
CA HIS A 108 -25.06 7.99 -1.71
C HIS A 108 -24.66 9.45 -1.54
N PHE A 109 -24.89 10.00 -0.35
CA PHE A 109 -24.59 11.38 0.02
C PHE A 109 -23.21 11.47 0.69
N LEU A 110 -22.52 12.61 0.56
CA LEU A 110 -21.11 12.76 0.98
C LEU A 110 -20.87 14.02 1.84
N GLY A 111 -21.76 15.01 1.82
CA GLY A 111 -21.54 16.30 2.48
C GLY A 111 -21.27 16.22 3.98
N VAL A 112 -21.93 15.31 4.69
CA VAL A 112 -21.69 15.05 6.14
C VAL A 112 -20.25 14.56 6.39
N ASP A 113 -19.73 13.66 5.55
CA ASP A 113 -18.38 13.14 5.73
C ASP A 113 -17.33 14.26 5.59
N HIS A 114 -17.48 15.03 4.52
CA HIS A 114 -16.62 16.18 4.22
C HIS A 114 -16.71 17.28 5.28
N ALA A 115 -17.90 17.56 5.81
CA ALA A 115 -18.09 18.54 6.88
C ALA A 115 -17.31 18.13 8.14
N GLY A 116 -17.41 16.85 8.53
CA GLY A 116 -16.66 16.30 9.65
C GLY A 116 -15.14 16.47 9.48
N HIS A 117 -14.61 16.13 8.31
CA HIS A 117 -13.18 16.25 8.00
C HIS A 117 -12.63 17.69 8.01
N ILE A 118 -13.42 18.68 7.60
CA ILE A 118 -12.94 20.06 7.42
C ILE A 118 -13.20 20.92 8.65
N PHE A 119 -14.42 20.82 9.19
CA PHE A 119 -14.91 21.72 10.23
C PHE A 119 -15.04 21.02 11.59
N GLY A 120 -14.99 19.68 11.63
CA GLY A 120 -15.26 18.88 12.81
C GLY A 120 -16.74 18.56 12.95
N VAL A 121 -17.06 17.57 13.78
CA VAL A 121 -18.45 17.10 13.96
C VAL A 121 -19.31 18.12 14.74
N ASP A 122 -18.69 18.90 15.63
CA ASP A 122 -19.36 19.97 16.40
C ASP A 122 -19.25 21.34 15.69
N SER A 123 -19.58 21.37 14.40
CA SER A 123 -19.49 22.57 13.55
C SER A 123 -20.86 23.02 13.06
N THR A 124 -20.98 24.29 12.70
CA THR A 124 -22.21 24.82 12.10
C THR A 124 -22.49 24.16 10.76
N GLU A 125 -21.45 23.90 9.97
CA GLU A 125 -21.53 23.22 8.68
C GLU A 125 -22.06 21.78 8.82
N MET A 126 -21.65 21.05 9.87
CA MET A 126 -22.21 19.72 10.16
C MET A 126 -23.72 19.81 10.48
N ILE A 127 -24.13 20.77 11.30
CA ILE A 127 -25.54 20.97 11.66
C ILE A 127 -26.37 21.29 10.42
N GLU A 128 -25.91 22.23 9.58
CA GLU A 128 -26.57 22.59 8.33
C GLU A 128 -26.73 21.40 7.38
N LYS A 129 -25.73 20.51 7.32
CA LYS A 129 -25.79 19.28 6.53
C LYS A 129 -26.74 18.23 7.09
N LEU A 130 -26.76 18.04 8.39
CA LEU A 130 -27.72 17.14 9.04
C LEU A 130 -29.16 17.65 8.88
N ASP A 131 -29.39 18.96 8.97
CA ASP A 131 -30.68 19.59 8.71
C ASP A 131 -31.10 19.42 7.24
N GLN A 132 -30.16 19.57 6.29
CA GLN A 132 -30.40 19.29 4.89
C GLN A 132 -30.82 17.83 4.68
N TYR A 133 -30.11 16.88 5.28
CA TYR A 133 -30.42 15.44 5.16
C TYR A 133 -31.78 15.13 5.77
N ASN A 134 -32.09 15.66 6.95
CA ASN A 134 -33.39 15.49 7.58
C ASN A 134 -34.53 16.00 6.68
N GLY A 135 -34.39 17.19 6.11
CA GLY A 135 -35.38 17.76 5.18
C GLY A 135 -35.53 16.96 3.87
N ILE A 136 -34.48 16.27 3.41
CA ILE A 136 -34.56 15.34 2.28
C ILE A 136 -35.32 14.08 2.69
N LEU A 137 -35.00 13.50 3.86
CA LEU A 137 -35.64 12.30 4.37
C LEU A 137 -37.15 12.51 4.59
N GLU A 138 -37.54 13.64 5.18
CA GLU A 138 -38.96 14.01 5.34
C GLU A 138 -39.69 14.00 3.99
N LYS A 139 -39.11 14.64 2.96
CA LYS A 139 -39.69 14.65 1.62
C LYS A 139 -39.76 13.26 0.99
N VAL A 140 -38.74 12.41 1.19
CA VAL A 140 -38.78 11.03 0.69
C VAL A 140 -39.92 10.27 1.36
N VAL A 141 -40.04 10.36 2.69
CA VAL A 141 -41.13 9.73 3.44
C VAL A 141 -42.50 10.23 2.97
N ASP A 142 -42.68 11.54 2.78
CA ASP A 142 -43.92 12.12 2.28
C ASP A 142 -44.33 11.52 0.91
N VAL A 143 -43.36 11.36 0.01
CA VAL A 143 -43.61 10.76 -1.31
C VAL A 143 -43.99 9.29 -1.18
N LEU A 144 -43.25 8.52 -0.39
CA LEU A 144 -43.55 7.11 -0.13
C LEU A 144 -44.94 6.95 0.47
N GLU A 145 -45.30 7.75 1.47
CA GLU A 145 -46.62 7.75 2.10
C GLU A 145 -47.72 8.07 1.10
N SER A 146 -47.53 9.11 0.28
CA SER A 146 -48.52 9.54 -0.71
C SER A 146 -48.83 8.49 -1.79
N GLN A 147 -47.88 7.60 -2.09
CA GLN A 147 -48.01 6.56 -3.13
C GLN A 147 -48.08 5.14 -2.56
N SER A 148 -48.28 4.97 -1.25
CA SER A 148 -48.29 3.67 -0.57
C SER A 148 -49.63 2.91 -0.61
N GLY A 149 -50.68 3.53 -1.17
CA GLY A 149 -51.99 2.90 -1.27
C GLY A 149 -51.99 1.61 -2.12
N PRO A 150 -53.04 0.76 -2.05
CA PRO A 150 -53.11 -0.46 -2.85
C PRO A 150 -53.02 -0.18 -4.35
N GLY A 151 -52.08 -0.81 -5.05
CA GLY A 151 -51.77 -0.55 -6.46
C GLY A 151 -51.02 0.76 -6.72
N GLY A 152 -50.56 1.46 -5.68
CA GLY A 152 -49.70 2.63 -5.78
C GLY A 152 -48.23 2.26 -6.04
N LEU A 153 -47.45 3.23 -6.53
CA LEU A 153 -46.03 3.03 -6.89
C LEU A 153 -45.18 2.48 -5.75
N HIS A 154 -45.52 2.83 -4.50
CA HIS A 154 -44.74 2.48 -3.32
C HIS A 154 -45.47 1.52 -2.36
N GLU A 155 -46.44 0.73 -2.86
CA GLU A 155 -47.18 -0.26 -2.06
C GLU A 155 -46.25 -1.27 -1.34
N ASN A 156 -45.14 -1.66 -1.99
CA ASN A 156 -44.19 -2.65 -1.48
C ASN A 156 -42.75 -2.10 -1.39
N THR A 157 -42.60 -0.85 -0.96
CA THR A 157 -41.27 -0.21 -0.82
C THR A 157 -40.77 -0.24 0.62
N LEU A 158 -39.50 -0.60 0.80
CA LEU A 158 -38.77 -0.50 2.06
C LEU A 158 -37.70 0.59 1.93
N LEU A 159 -37.75 1.60 2.81
CA LEU A 159 -36.73 2.63 2.90
C LEU A 159 -35.69 2.22 3.95
N LEU A 160 -34.42 2.22 3.56
CA LEU A 160 -33.27 2.02 4.45
C LEU A 160 -32.36 3.24 4.35
N VAL A 161 -32.02 3.84 5.49
CA VAL A 161 -31.13 4.99 5.61
C VAL A 161 -30.08 4.67 6.65
N MET A 162 -28.80 4.69 6.27
CA MET A 162 -27.72 4.36 7.20
C MET A 162 -26.45 5.13 6.86
N GLY A 163 -25.59 5.30 7.87
CA GLY A 163 -24.18 5.58 7.63
C GLY A 163 -23.41 4.29 7.34
N ASP A 164 -22.39 4.38 6.50
CA ASP A 164 -21.41 3.32 6.29
C ASP A 164 -20.34 3.31 7.40
N HIS A 165 -20.13 4.45 8.07
CA HIS A 165 -19.29 4.58 9.26
C HIS A 165 -19.74 5.67 10.22
N GLY A 166 -19.08 5.72 11.38
CA GLY A 166 -19.13 6.86 12.30
C GLY A 166 -17.90 7.74 12.15
N GLN A 167 -17.81 8.81 12.96
CA GLN A 167 -16.67 9.73 12.98
C GLN A 167 -16.37 10.17 14.42
N THR A 168 -15.09 10.37 14.74
CA THR A 168 -14.68 11.05 15.98
C THR A 168 -15.05 12.53 15.94
N ILE A 169 -14.97 13.22 17.09
CA ILE A 169 -15.24 14.68 17.19
C ILE A 169 -14.39 15.50 16.21
N ASN A 170 -13.17 15.05 15.90
CA ASN A 170 -12.26 15.71 14.97
C ASN A 170 -12.52 15.35 13.49
N GLY A 171 -13.54 14.54 13.20
CA GLY A 171 -13.83 14.05 11.86
C GLY A 171 -12.94 12.91 11.39
N ASP A 172 -12.17 12.26 12.27
CA ASP A 172 -11.44 11.04 11.91
C ASP A 172 -12.40 9.84 11.89
N HIS A 173 -12.22 8.93 10.92
CA HIS A 173 -13.01 7.70 10.80
C HIS A 173 -12.16 6.53 10.29
N GLY A 174 -10.99 6.31 10.91
CA GLY A 174 -10.02 5.26 10.58
C GLY A 174 -10.32 3.87 11.18
N GLY A 175 -11.26 3.77 12.12
CA GLY A 175 -11.75 2.49 12.68
C GLY A 175 -11.03 2.03 13.95
N GLY A 176 -10.23 2.90 14.55
CA GLY A 176 -9.52 2.66 15.80
C GLY A 176 -10.37 2.88 17.04
N ALA A 177 -11.46 3.65 16.94
CA ALA A 177 -12.33 3.99 18.06
C ALA A 177 -13.80 3.54 17.83
N PRO A 178 -14.58 3.25 18.90
CA PRO A 178 -16.00 2.92 18.81
C PRO A 178 -16.82 3.94 18.00
N GLU A 179 -16.50 5.23 18.16
CA GLU A 179 -17.15 6.33 17.46
C GLU A 179 -16.95 6.26 15.93
N GLU A 180 -15.92 5.57 15.45
CA GLU A 180 -15.59 5.43 14.03
C GLU A 180 -16.19 4.15 13.40
N VAL A 181 -16.83 3.30 14.20
CA VAL A 181 -17.41 2.01 13.76
C VAL A 181 -18.90 1.90 14.08
N GLU A 182 -19.39 2.63 15.08
CA GLU A 182 -20.81 2.74 15.40
C GLU A 182 -21.49 3.77 14.49
N THR A 183 -22.63 3.39 13.93
CA THR A 183 -23.43 4.25 13.04
C THR A 183 -24.91 3.90 13.19
N SER A 184 -25.79 4.75 12.67
CA SER A 184 -27.24 4.57 12.76
C SER A 184 -27.81 3.92 11.50
N LEU A 185 -28.89 3.15 11.69
CA LEU A 185 -29.74 2.63 10.63
C LEU A 185 -31.19 2.98 10.96
N PHE A 186 -31.86 3.64 10.03
CA PHE A 186 -33.29 3.89 10.03
C PHE A 186 -33.95 3.05 8.93
N ALA A 187 -35.00 2.33 9.27
CA ALA A 187 -35.73 1.48 8.36
C ALA A 187 -37.24 1.74 8.45
N LEU A 188 -37.90 1.93 7.31
CA LEU A 188 -39.32 2.26 7.24
C LEU A 188 -40.03 1.40 6.20
N SER A 189 -41.14 0.79 6.62
CA SER A 189 -42.08 0.06 5.76
C SER A 189 -43.49 0.60 6.04
N LEU A 190 -44.23 0.97 5.00
CA LEU A 190 -45.58 1.55 5.13
C LEU A 190 -46.70 0.50 5.15
N GLN A 191 -46.33 -0.77 4.95
CA GLN A 191 -47.23 -1.91 5.06
C GLN A 191 -47.57 -2.23 6.51
N LYS A 192 -48.81 -2.67 6.77
CA LYS A 192 -49.25 -3.04 8.13
C LYS A 192 -48.44 -4.25 8.64
N HIS A 193 -47.64 -4.01 9.67
CA HIS A 193 -46.89 -5.06 10.34
C HIS A 193 -47.81 -6.12 10.98
N PRO A 194 -47.50 -7.42 10.86
CA PRO A 194 -48.07 -8.39 11.77
C PRO A 194 -47.61 -8.03 13.19
N SER A 195 -48.57 -7.93 14.10
CA SER A 195 -48.39 -7.57 15.51
C SER A 195 -47.18 -8.26 16.18
N SER A 196 -46.34 -7.45 16.84
CA SER A 196 -45.22 -7.74 17.76
C SER A 196 -44.40 -9.02 17.51
N LEU A 197 -43.11 -8.84 17.19
CA LEU A 197 -42.11 -9.92 17.21
C LEU A 197 -42.15 -10.70 18.54
N PRO A 198 -41.75 -11.98 18.55
CA PRO A 198 -41.50 -12.69 19.80
C PRO A 198 -40.50 -11.92 20.67
N SER A 199 -40.80 -11.78 21.97
CA SER A 199 -39.95 -11.07 22.94
C SER A 199 -38.53 -11.62 23.09
N GLU A 200 -38.26 -12.82 22.57
CA GLU A 200 -36.95 -13.49 22.60
C GLU A 200 -36.07 -13.15 21.37
N THR A 201 -36.68 -12.63 20.30
CA THR A 201 -35.96 -12.11 19.11
C THR A 201 -35.77 -10.60 19.15
N ASP A 202 -36.40 -9.95 20.12
CA ASP A 202 -36.32 -8.51 20.35
C ASP A 202 -35.02 -8.21 21.10
N SER A 203 -34.03 -7.69 20.37
CA SER A 203 -32.75 -7.27 20.94
C SER A 203 -32.79 -5.82 21.44
N SER A 204 -33.96 -5.19 21.41
CA SER A 204 -34.07 -3.77 21.65
C SER A 204 -33.83 -3.39 23.11
N SER A 205 -33.00 -2.37 23.29
CA SER A 205 -32.82 -1.67 24.56
C SER A 205 -33.75 -0.47 24.59
N CYS A 206 -34.68 -0.44 25.54
CA CYS A 206 -35.66 0.64 25.66
C CYS A 206 -35.24 1.66 26.72
N ARG A 207 -35.25 2.94 26.35
CA ARG A 207 -35.03 4.08 27.26
C ARG A 207 -36.20 5.05 27.18
N LEU A 208 -36.41 5.81 28.25
CA LEU A 208 -37.34 6.94 28.23
C LEU A 208 -36.60 8.17 27.71
N ASP A 209 -37.15 8.84 26.70
CA ASP A 209 -36.62 10.13 26.23
C ASP A 209 -36.94 11.26 27.22
N MET A 210 -36.45 12.48 26.93
CA MET A 210 -36.72 13.66 27.76
C MET A 210 -38.21 14.02 27.86
N GLU A 211 -39.04 13.51 26.94
CA GLU A 211 -40.50 13.68 26.88
C GLU A 211 -41.27 12.49 27.49
N LYS A 212 -40.57 11.53 28.13
CA LYS A 212 -41.11 10.28 28.70
C LYS A 212 -41.75 9.32 27.69
N ARG A 213 -41.37 9.40 26.41
CA ARG A 213 -41.71 8.39 25.40
C ARG A 213 -40.70 7.23 25.49
N THR A 214 -41.20 6.01 25.39
CA THR A 214 -40.34 4.82 25.34
C THR A 214 -39.75 4.69 23.94
N ILE A 215 -38.44 4.83 23.82
CA ILE A 215 -37.68 4.62 22.58
C ILE A 215 -36.90 3.34 22.76
N CYS A 216 -37.13 2.36 21.88
CA CYS A 216 -36.42 1.09 21.84
C CYS A 216 -35.46 1.09 20.67
N THR A 217 -34.17 0.85 20.94
CA THR A 217 -33.13 0.78 19.91
C THR A 217 -32.52 -0.61 19.91
N SER A 218 -32.42 -1.22 18.75
CA SER A 218 -31.73 -2.48 18.54
C SER A 218 -30.39 -2.28 17.81
N SER A 219 -29.65 -3.36 17.59
CA SER A 219 -28.35 -3.33 16.94
C SER A 219 -28.26 -4.39 15.84
N ILE A 220 -27.57 -4.05 14.76
CA ILE A 220 -27.24 -4.93 13.65
C ILE A 220 -25.76 -4.80 13.33
N GLU A 221 -25.11 -5.92 13.04
CA GLU A 221 -23.72 -5.93 12.59
C GLU A 221 -23.66 -5.60 11.09
N GLN A 222 -22.68 -4.80 10.64
CA GLN A 222 -22.56 -4.46 9.20
C GLN A 222 -22.46 -5.71 8.30
N LEU A 223 -21.85 -6.79 8.79
CA LEU A 223 -21.75 -8.06 8.06
C LEU A 223 -23.12 -8.71 7.79
N ASP A 224 -24.14 -8.42 8.60
CA ASP A 224 -25.49 -8.98 8.46
C ASP A 224 -26.29 -8.27 7.34
N PHE A 225 -25.83 -7.09 6.89
CA PHE A 225 -26.56 -6.26 5.93
C PHE A 225 -26.75 -6.96 4.58
N ALA A 226 -25.66 -7.43 3.95
CA ALA A 226 -25.73 -8.11 2.65
C ALA A 226 -26.65 -9.33 2.69
N ALA A 227 -26.55 -10.13 3.77
CA ALA A 227 -27.41 -11.29 3.96
C ALA A 227 -28.89 -10.87 4.12
N THR A 228 -29.16 -9.87 4.95
CA THR A 228 -30.51 -9.39 5.22
C THR A 228 -31.17 -8.80 3.98
N VAL A 229 -30.48 -7.92 3.25
CA VAL A 229 -31.02 -7.30 2.02
C VAL A 229 -31.20 -8.32 0.91
N SER A 230 -30.31 -9.31 0.78
CA SER A 230 -30.50 -10.42 -0.17
C SER A 230 -31.78 -11.21 0.11
N ALA A 231 -32.05 -11.50 1.40
CA ALA A 231 -33.28 -12.17 1.82
C ALA A 231 -34.53 -11.34 1.52
N LEU A 232 -34.48 -10.02 1.75
CA LEU A 232 -35.57 -9.09 1.48
C LEU A 232 -35.90 -8.98 -0.01
N LEU A 233 -34.89 -8.96 -0.87
CA LEU A 233 -35.05 -8.85 -2.32
C LEU A 233 -35.36 -10.18 -3.03
N GLY A 234 -35.27 -11.30 -2.29
CA GLY A 234 -35.46 -12.65 -2.82
C GLY A 234 -34.35 -13.08 -3.79
N ILE A 235 -33.11 -12.63 -3.56
CA ILE A 235 -31.94 -12.96 -4.39
C ILE A 235 -30.95 -13.85 -3.62
N PRO A 236 -30.03 -14.56 -4.30
CA PRO A 236 -29.01 -15.36 -3.63
C PRO A 236 -28.10 -14.51 -2.74
N TYR A 237 -27.73 -15.05 -1.57
CA TYR A 237 -26.72 -14.45 -0.70
C TYR A 237 -25.35 -14.43 -1.40
N PRO A 238 -24.56 -13.35 -1.28
CA PRO A 238 -23.19 -13.32 -1.78
C PRO A 238 -22.38 -14.51 -1.23
N PHE A 239 -21.64 -15.19 -2.09
CA PHE A 239 -20.96 -16.44 -1.74
C PHE A 239 -20.01 -16.31 -0.55
N GLY A 240 -19.30 -15.19 -0.40
CA GLY A 240 -18.38 -14.93 0.71
C GLY A 240 -19.03 -14.39 1.99
N SER A 241 -20.34 -14.15 1.98
CA SER A 241 -21.06 -13.60 3.13
C SER A 241 -21.02 -14.58 4.30
N ILE A 242 -20.67 -14.09 5.49
CA ILE A 242 -20.80 -14.81 6.77
C ILE A 242 -21.87 -14.22 7.67
N GLY A 243 -22.63 -13.24 7.15
CA GLY A 243 -23.71 -12.59 7.86
C GLY A 243 -24.94 -13.43 8.09
N ARG A 244 -25.69 -13.06 9.12
CA ARG A 244 -26.96 -13.62 9.51
C ARG A 244 -28.09 -12.68 9.09
N VAL A 245 -29.18 -13.25 8.56
CA VAL A 245 -30.39 -12.46 8.29
C VAL A 245 -30.92 -11.87 9.61
N ASN A 246 -31.00 -10.55 9.70
CA ASN A 246 -31.50 -9.85 10.88
C ASN A 246 -33.04 -10.03 11.01
N PRO A 247 -33.54 -10.49 12.16
CA PRO A 247 -34.96 -10.80 12.34
C PRO A 247 -35.85 -9.55 12.29
N GLU A 248 -35.39 -8.42 12.84
CA GLU A 248 -36.19 -7.21 12.99
C GLU A 248 -36.40 -6.52 11.63
N LEU A 249 -35.33 -6.33 10.85
CA LEU A 249 -35.43 -5.82 9.48
C LEU A 249 -36.23 -6.77 8.57
N TYR A 250 -36.03 -8.08 8.70
CA TYR A 250 -36.78 -9.05 7.90
C TYR A 250 -38.28 -9.02 8.21
N ALA A 251 -38.67 -8.70 9.44
CA ALA A 251 -40.07 -8.55 9.82
C ALA A 251 -40.75 -7.31 9.23
N LEU A 252 -39.99 -6.27 8.86
CA LEU A 252 -40.55 -5.07 8.21
C LEU A 252 -41.16 -5.38 6.83
N ALA A 253 -40.66 -6.42 6.15
CA ALA A 253 -41.17 -6.85 4.86
C ALA A 253 -42.34 -7.86 4.95
N ALA A 254 -42.72 -8.30 6.15
CA ALA A 254 -43.72 -9.36 6.31
C ALA A 254 -45.10 -9.03 5.72
N GLY A 255 -45.45 -7.73 5.63
CA GLY A 255 -46.69 -7.28 4.99
C GLY A 255 -46.70 -7.47 3.46
N THR A 256 -45.53 -7.38 2.82
CA THR A 256 -45.39 -7.42 1.34
C THR A 256 -45.54 -8.80 0.71
N TRP A 257 -45.66 -9.85 1.53
CA TRP A 257 -45.71 -11.21 1.04
C TRP A 257 -47.10 -11.53 0.45
N ASN A 258 -47.15 -11.98 -0.81
CA ASN A 258 -48.39 -12.38 -1.48
C ASN A 258 -49.06 -13.58 -0.76
N LEU A 259 -49.94 -13.26 0.19
CA LEU A 259 -50.53 -14.19 1.15
C LEU A 259 -51.84 -14.84 0.67
N ASP A 260 -52.44 -14.34 -0.42
CA ASP A 260 -53.72 -14.83 -0.96
C ASP A 260 -53.64 -16.25 -1.57
N ILE A 261 -52.42 -16.71 -1.92
CA ILE A 261 -52.23 -18.05 -2.50
C ILE A 261 -52.36 -19.16 -1.43
N PHE A 262 -52.07 -18.87 -0.16
CA PHE A 262 -52.10 -19.86 0.93
C PHE A 262 -53.43 -19.93 1.69
N THR A 263 -54.15 -18.81 1.79
CA THR A 263 -55.47 -18.73 2.45
C THR A 263 -56.58 -19.36 1.60
N SER A 264 -56.49 -19.25 0.26
CA SER A 264 -57.49 -19.80 -0.66
C SER A 264 -57.56 -21.35 -0.67
N LYS A 265 -56.48 -22.05 -0.33
CA LYS A 265 -56.43 -23.53 -0.42
C LYS A 265 -56.58 -24.28 0.91
N SER A 266 -56.30 -23.66 2.06
CA SER A 266 -56.06 -24.41 3.30
C SER A 266 -57.09 -24.25 4.43
N GLY A 267 -58.03 -23.30 4.33
CA GLY A 267 -59.14 -23.17 5.30
C GLY A 267 -58.77 -22.97 6.78
N LEU A 268 -57.48 -22.72 7.10
CA LEU A 268 -56.96 -22.62 8.46
C LEU A 268 -56.34 -21.23 8.73
N ASN A 269 -56.75 -20.62 9.83
CA ASN A 269 -56.20 -19.38 10.36
C ASN A 269 -54.90 -19.66 11.16
N LEU A 270 -53.74 -19.79 10.48
CA LEU A 270 -52.46 -19.64 11.18
C LEU A 270 -52.36 -18.25 11.81
N SER A 271 -51.68 -18.15 12.95
CA SER A 271 -51.28 -16.85 13.46
C SER A 271 -50.31 -16.18 12.46
N SER A 272 -50.36 -14.86 12.35
CA SER A 272 -49.40 -14.09 11.55
C SER A 272 -47.95 -14.38 11.96
N LEU A 273 -47.74 -14.64 13.25
CA LEU A 273 -46.46 -14.99 13.86
C LEU A 273 -45.88 -16.31 13.35
N GLU A 274 -46.67 -17.38 13.33
CA GLU A 274 -46.22 -18.69 12.85
C GLU A 274 -45.81 -18.65 11.37
N ARG A 275 -46.56 -17.90 10.55
CA ARG A 275 -46.22 -17.70 9.13
C ARG A 275 -44.90 -16.96 8.97
N TRP A 276 -44.71 -15.88 9.72
CA TRP A 276 -43.46 -15.14 9.72
C TRP A 276 -42.28 -16.01 10.14
N MET A 277 -42.41 -16.74 11.25
CA MET A 277 -41.35 -17.62 11.74
C MET A 277 -41.02 -18.73 10.74
N GLN A 278 -42.01 -19.31 10.07
CA GLN A 278 -41.77 -20.34 9.05
C GLN A 278 -40.94 -19.79 7.87
N ASN A 279 -41.25 -18.58 7.39
CA ASN A 279 -40.48 -17.93 6.33
C ASN A 279 -39.08 -17.52 6.79
N TYR A 280 -38.94 -17.01 8.01
CA TYR A 280 -37.65 -16.65 8.57
C TYR A 280 -36.74 -17.88 8.78
N VAL A 281 -37.28 -19.01 9.24
CA VAL A 281 -36.56 -20.29 9.33
C VAL A 281 -36.06 -20.75 7.95
N ASN A 282 -36.87 -20.59 6.90
CA ASN A 282 -36.46 -20.94 5.53
C ASN A 282 -35.30 -20.05 5.06
N ALA A 283 -35.37 -18.74 5.31
CA ALA A 283 -34.28 -17.81 5.01
C ALA A 283 -32.99 -18.19 5.76
N LEU A 284 -33.07 -18.45 7.07
CA LEU A 284 -31.92 -18.87 7.88
C LEU A 284 -31.35 -20.22 7.44
N CYS A 285 -32.18 -21.15 6.97
CA CYS A 285 -31.74 -22.44 6.43
C CYS A 285 -30.86 -22.25 5.19
N ILE A 286 -31.30 -21.42 4.23
CA ILE A 286 -30.54 -21.13 3.00
C ILE A 286 -29.26 -20.34 3.34
N ASN A 287 -29.36 -19.36 4.24
CA ASN A 287 -28.21 -18.59 4.72
C ASN A 287 -27.17 -19.49 5.40
N THR A 288 -27.58 -20.39 6.30
CA THR A 288 -26.71 -21.39 6.94
C THR A 288 -26.04 -22.30 5.91
N TRP A 289 -26.76 -22.75 4.88
CA TRP A 289 -26.21 -23.59 3.83
C TRP A 289 -25.16 -22.87 2.98
N GLN A 290 -25.40 -21.60 2.61
CA GLN A 290 -24.41 -20.79 1.90
C GLN A 290 -23.15 -20.57 2.75
N VAL A 291 -23.29 -20.19 4.03
CA VAL A 291 -22.14 -19.99 4.93
C VAL A 291 -21.35 -21.28 5.11
N LYS A 292 -22.02 -22.43 5.29
CA LYS A 292 -21.35 -23.73 5.40
C LYS A 292 -20.52 -24.05 4.14
N ARG A 293 -21.12 -23.84 2.96
CA ARG A 293 -20.44 -24.08 1.68
C ARG A 293 -19.22 -23.17 1.52
N TYR A 294 -19.32 -21.90 1.91
CA TYR A 294 -18.20 -20.97 1.86
C TYR A 294 -17.05 -21.42 2.77
N ILE A 295 -17.35 -21.75 4.03
CA ILE A 295 -16.35 -22.18 5.00
C ILE A 295 -15.66 -23.48 4.58
N ASP A 296 -16.37 -24.42 3.96
CA ASP A 296 -15.77 -25.64 3.42
C ASP A 296 -14.76 -25.35 2.30
N VAL A 297 -15.13 -24.47 1.36
CA VAL A 297 -14.24 -24.06 0.27
C VAL A 297 -13.04 -23.31 0.81
N TYR A 298 -13.27 -22.32 1.68
CA TYR A 298 -12.21 -21.54 2.32
C TYR A 298 -11.23 -22.43 3.08
N SER A 299 -11.73 -23.38 3.86
CA SER A 299 -10.89 -24.26 4.68
C SER A 299 -10.07 -25.25 3.84
N ALA A 300 -10.58 -25.63 2.67
CA ALA A 300 -9.86 -26.48 1.72
C ALA A 300 -8.76 -25.73 0.95
N SER A 301 -8.92 -24.42 0.70
CA SER A 301 -7.99 -23.63 -0.11
C SER A 301 -6.98 -22.81 0.70
N SER A 302 -7.24 -22.56 1.98
CA SER A 302 -6.45 -21.62 2.79
C SER A 302 -5.17 -22.24 3.37
N VAL A 303 -4.04 -21.53 3.21
CA VAL A 303 -2.74 -21.93 3.78
C VAL A 303 -2.71 -21.80 5.31
N ILE A 304 -3.42 -20.79 5.85
CA ILE A 304 -3.58 -20.54 7.29
C ILE A 304 -5.10 -20.62 7.58
N GLY A 305 -5.66 -21.82 7.44
CA GLY A 305 -7.08 -22.10 7.66
C GLY A 305 -7.48 -22.17 9.14
N PHE A 306 -8.72 -22.56 9.40
CA PHE A 306 -9.22 -22.84 10.76
C PHE A 306 -8.59 -24.13 11.31
N SER A 307 -8.49 -24.26 12.64
CA SER A 307 -7.95 -25.49 13.24
C SER A 307 -8.95 -26.65 13.13
N ASP A 308 -8.45 -27.89 13.12
CA ASP A 308 -9.32 -29.09 13.06
C ASP A 308 -10.36 -29.12 14.19
N LYS A 309 -10.02 -28.59 15.37
CA LYS A 309 -10.93 -28.50 16.51
C LYS A 309 -12.07 -27.51 16.26
N ASP A 310 -11.74 -26.35 15.68
CA ASP A 310 -12.72 -25.32 15.36
C ASP A 310 -13.66 -25.81 14.24
N LEU A 311 -13.11 -26.45 13.22
CA LEU A 311 -13.87 -27.06 12.13
C LEU A 311 -14.81 -28.17 12.62
N LEU A 312 -14.33 -29.02 13.53
CA LEU A 312 -15.16 -30.05 14.15
C LEU A 312 -16.31 -29.45 14.96
N HIS A 313 -16.05 -28.40 15.75
CA HIS A 313 -17.08 -27.71 16.53
C HIS A 313 -18.18 -27.13 15.63
N VAL A 314 -17.79 -26.40 14.58
CA VAL A 314 -18.70 -25.82 13.59
C VAL A 314 -19.48 -26.90 12.84
N SER A 315 -18.82 -28.00 12.45
CA SER A 315 -19.48 -29.12 11.79
C SER A 315 -20.52 -29.79 12.68
N ASN A 316 -20.28 -29.88 13.99
CA ASN A 316 -21.24 -30.42 14.95
C ASN A 316 -22.47 -29.50 15.10
N LEU A 317 -22.27 -28.18 15.16
CA LEU A 317 -23.38 -27.21 15.19
C LEU A 317 -24.24 -27.29 13.91
N TYR A 318 -23.60 -27.41 12.74
CA TYR A 318 -24.30 -27.60 11.49
C TYR A 318 -25.08 -28.92 11.45
N ALA A 319 -24.47 -30.03 11.89
CA ALA A 319 -25.13 -31.33 11.96
C ALA A 319 -26.37 -31.28 12.86
N GLN A 320 -26.27 -30.62 14.03
CA GLN A 320 -27.41 -30.41 14.92
C GLN A 320 -28.55 -29.62 14.24
N ALA A 321 -28.24 -28.53 13.54
CA ALA A 321 -29.23 -27.75 12.82
C ALA A 321 -29.88 -28.57 11.68
N HIS A 322 -29.08 -29.35 10.96
CA HIS A 322 -29.54 -30.23 9.88
C HIS A 322 -30.46 -31.36 10.38
N ASP A 323 -30.11 -32.01 11.49
CA ASP A 323 -30.92 -33.07 12.10
C ASP A 323 -32.28 -32.54 12.56
N ILE A 324 -32.33 -31.33 13.16
CA ILE A 324 -33.59 -30.68 13.53
C ILE A 324 -34.44 -30.42 12.28
N TRP A 325 -33.84 -29.96 11.17
CA TRP A 325 -34.56 -29.78 9.92
C TRP A 325 -35.08 -31.08 9.33
N LEU A 326 -34.25 -32.13 9.29
CA LEU A 326 -34.64 -33.47 8.82
C LEU A 326 -35.83 -34.00 9.62
N HIS A 327 -35.78 -33.93 10.95
CA HIS A 327 -36.87 -34.36 11.81
C HIS A 327 -38.16 -33.58 11.56
N THR A 328 -38.09 -32.25 11.43
CA THR A 328 -39.26 -31.42 11.10
C THR A 328 -39.83 -31.77 9.72
N LYS A 329 -38.97 -31.96 8.72
CA LYS A 329 -39.37 -32.32 7.36
C LYS A 329 -40.02 -33.70 7.30
N GLU A 330 -39.45 -34.70 7.97
CA GLU A 330 -40.04 -36.04 8.07
C GLU A 330 -41.38 -36.03 8.80
N ALA A 331 -41.52 -35.23 9.86
CA ALA A 331 -42.78 -35.05 10.57
C ALA A 331 -43.86 -34.45 9.65
N LEU A 332 -43.49 -33.44 8.84
CA LEU A 332 -44.36 -32.88 7.80
C LEU A 332 -44.75 -33.91 6.73
N LEU A 333 -43.80 -34.71 6.24
CA LEU A 333 -44.04 -35.73 5.21
C LEU A 333 -44.90 -36.91 5.69
N LYS A 334 -44.81 -37.28 6.98
CA LYS A 334 -45.63 -38.35 7.58
C LYS A 334 -47.07 -37.91 7.83
N CYS A 335 -47.33 -36.61 7.81
CA CYS A 335 -48.65 -36.03 7.99
C CYS A 335 -49.46 -36.16 6.68
N LYS A 336 -50.44 -37.07 6.64
CA LYS A 336 -51.22 -37.40 5.44
C LYS A 336 -52.34 -36.41 5.09
N SER A 337 -52.58 -35.40 5.92
CA SER A 337 -53.56 -34.34 5.63
C SER A 337 -52.85 -33.12 5.04
N GLU A 338 -53.52 -32.40 4.12
CA GLU A 338 -53.07 -31.12 3.54
C GLU A 338 -52.96 -29.96 4.58
N HIS A 339 -52.95 -30.28 5.89
CA HIS A 339 -53.17 -29.34 6.99
C HIS A 339 -52.12 -29.43 8.11
N CYS A 340 -50.92 -29.93 7.83
CA CYS A 340 -49.87 -30.11 8.85
C CYS A 340 -48.83 -28.99 8.79
N PHE A 341 -48.75 -28.18 9.86
CA PHE A 341 -47.79 -27.09 10.01
C PHE A 341 -46.80 -27.38 11.14
N THR A 342 -45.60 -26.80 11.05
CA THR A 342 -44.60 -26.88 12.12
C THR A 342 -45.09 -26.13 13.35
N SER A 343 -45.01 -26.76 14.53
CA SER A 343 -45.39 -26.09 15.77
C SER A 343 -44.43 -24.93 16.10
N LEU A 344 -44.95 -23.85 16.70
CA LEU A 344 -44.16 -22.68 17.11
C LEU A 344 -42.90 -23.04 17.93
N PRO A 345 -42.93 -23.97 18.92
CA PRO A 345 -41.72 -24.36 19.65
C PRO A 345 -40.66 -25.02 18.77
N GLN A 346 -41.07 -25.76 17.74
CA GLN A 346 -40.15 -26.43 16.83
C GLN A 346 -39.51 -25.45 15.84
N LEU A 347 -40.28 -24.45 15.38
CA LEU A 347 -39.73 -23.31 14.62
C LEU A 347 -38.72 -22.52 15.45
N LYS A 348 -39.01 -22.24 16.72
CA LYS A 348 -38.06 -21.58 17.63
C LYS A 348 -36.75 -22.35 17.75
N LYS A 349 -36.82 -23.67 17.97
CA LYS A 349 -35.64 -24.54 18.05
C LYS A 349 -34.79 -24.52 16.77
N GLN A 350 -35.44 -24.41 15.60
CA GLN A 350 -34.73 -24.25 14.31
C GLN A 350 -34.02 -22.90 14.20
N VAL A 351 -34.71 -21.80 14.55
CA VAL A 351 -34.11 -20.47 14.56
C VAL A 351 -32.89 -20.43 15.46
N GLU A 352 -32.97 -21.00 16.66
CA GLU A 352 -31.87 -21.05 17.62
C GLU A 352 -30.68 -21.83 17.06
N ALA A 353 -30.90 -23.02 16.49
CA ALA A 353 -29.84 -23.85 15.93
C ALA A 353 -29.10 -23.16 14.77
N TYR A 354 -29.83 -22.55 13.84
CA TYR A 354 -29.22 -21.79 12.74
C TYR A 354 -28.49 -20.54 13.23
N SER A 355 -29.10 -19.80 14.16
CA SER A 355 -28.49 -18.59 14.73
C SER A 355 -27.20 -18.91 15.47
N ASN A 356 -27.16 -20.01 16.24
CA ASN A 356 -25.97 -20.46 16.94
C ASN A 356 -24.84 -20.83 15.96
N PHE A 357 -25.15 -21.56 14.88
CA PHE A 357 -24.17 -21.87 13.85
C PHE A 357 -23.58 -20.61 13.19
N LEU A 358 -24.45 -19.68 12.74
CA LEU A 358 -24.03 -18.45 12.06
C LEU A 358 -23.19 -17.55 12.99
N SER A 359 -23.65 -17.34 14.23
CA SER A 359 -22.92 -16.55 15.23
C SER A 359 -21.57 -17.18 15.58
N SER A 360 -21.48 -18.51 15.69
CA SER A 360 -20.22 -19.21 15.95
C SER A 360 -19.22 -19.08 14.79
N ILE A 361 -19.68 -19.17 13.54
CA ILE A 361 -18.84 -18.90 12.37
C ILE A 361 -18.35 -17.46 12.37
N ALA A 362 -19.25 -16.49 12.57
CA ALA A 362 -18.88 -15.08 12.58
C ALA A 362 -17.86 -14.77 13.69
N ALA A 363 -18.02 -15.35 14.88
CA ALA A 363 -17.06 -15.23 15.97
C ALA A 363 -15.70 -15.85 15.64
N LEU A 364 -15.70 -17.05 15.05
CA LEU A 364 -14.48 -17.74 14.63
C LEU A 364 -13.73 -16.96 13.54
N ALA A 365 -14.45 -16.49 12.53
CA ALA A 365 -13.94 -15.66 11.45
C ALA A 365 -13.30 -14.37 11.99
N ARG A 366 -13.99 -13.64 12.90
CA ARG A 366 -13.42 -12.45 13.55
C ARG A 366 -12.11 -12.76 14.30
N SER A 367 -12.05 -13.87 15.03
CA SER A 367 -10.83 -14.25 15.77
C SER A 367 -9.67 -14.64 14.85
N LYS A 368 -9.92 -15.27 13.70
CA LYS A 368 -8.81 -15.77 12.86
C LYS A 368 -8.39 -14.82 11.74
N TRP A 369 -9.30 -14.07 11.15
CA TRP A 369 -9.00 -13.24 9.97
C TRP A 369 -8.46 -11.85 10.32
N THR A 370 -8.58 -11.39 11.57
CA THR A 370 -8.16 -10.04 11.99
C THR A 370 -7.01 -10.01 13.02
N GLU A 371 -6.39 -11.16 13.33
CA GLU A 371 -5.38 -11.24 14.38
C GLU A 371 -3.94 -11.08 13.88
N PHE A 372 -3.23 -10.15 14.52
CA PHE A 372 -1.78 -10.02 14.42
C PHE A 372 -1.12 -10.83 15.53
N ASN A 373 -0.11 -11.63 15.20
CA ASN A 373 0.65 -12.38 16.21
C ASN A 373 1.62 -11.45 16.97
N LEU A 374 1.12 -10.84 18.05
CA LEU A 374 1.88 -9.90 18.88
C LEU A 374 3.17 -10.49 19.46
N LYS A 375 3.20 -11.81 19.73
CA LYS A 375 4.41 -12.49 20.25
C LYS A 375 5.51 -12.51 19.19
N MET A 376 5.18 -12.85 17.95
CA MET A 376 6.14 -12.84 16.83
C MET A 376 6.60 -11.42 16.50
N MET A 377 5.68 -10.45 16.45
CA MET A 377 6.02 -9.04 16.24
C MET A 377 6.96 -8.51 17.34
N GLY A 378 6.65 -8.80 18.61
CA GLY A 378 7.50 -8.42 19.75
C GLY A 378 8.86 -9.09 19.72
N THR A 379 8.93 -10.37 19.32
CA THR A 379 10.21 -11.08 19.16
C THR A 379 11.08 -10.44 18.08
N GLY A 380 10.50 -10.13 16.91
CA GLY A 380 11.19 -9.42 15.84
C GLY A 380 11.68 -8.04 16.25
N PHE A 381 10.86 -7.28 16.99
CA PHE A 381 11.26 -5.99 17.56
C PHE A 381 12.45 -6.11 18.50
N CYS A 382 12.44 -7.07 19.43
CA CYS A 382 13.55 -7.32 20.35
C CYS A 382 14.85 -7.66 19.61
N ILE A 383 14.78 -8.48 18.55
CA ILE A 383 15.94 -8.82 17.71
C ILE A 383 16.53 -7.58 17.03
N LEU A 384 15.67 -6.71 16.48
CA LEU A 384 16.10 -5.48 15.82
C LEU A 384 16.74 -4.50 16.81
N VAL A 385 16.15 -4.31 17.98
CA VAL A 385 16.74 -3.47 19.05
C VAL A 385 18.10 -4.00 19.49
N LEU A 386 18.23 -5.32 19.67
CA LEU A 386 19.52 -5.95 19.98
C LEU A 386 20.55 -5.70 18.88
N SER A 387 20.14 -5.81 17.60
CA SER A 387 20.99 -5.50 16.45
C SER A 387 21.50 -4.05 16.49
N LEU A 388 20.65 -3.06 16.82
CA LEU A 388 21.07 -1.67 16.97
C LEU A 388 22.14 -1.50 18.07
N PHE A 389 21.96 -2.17 19.22
CA PHE A 389 22.96 -2.14 20.30
C PHE A 389 24.30 -2.73 19.85
N VAL A 390 24.27 -3.85 19.12
CA VAL A 390 25.49 -4.49 18.58
C VAL A 390 26.21 -3.56 17.59
N HIS A 391 25.46 -2.90 16.69
CA HIS A 391 26.03 -1.92 15.75
C HIS A 391 26.69 -0.76 16.49
N ILE A 392 25.98 -0.10 17.42
CA ILE A 392 26.50 1.03 18.18
C ILE A 392 27.74 0.64 19.00
N PHE A 393 27.70 -0.52 19.66
CA PHE A 393 28.84 -1.01 20.43
C PHE A 393 30.07 -1.29 19.54
N THR A 394 29.86 -1.92 18.39
CA THR A 394 30.94 -2.27 17.47
C THR A 394 31.55 -1.02 16.83
N ILE A 395 30.73 -0.05 16.42
CA ILE A 395 31.20 1.24 15.90
C ILE A 395 32.02 1.98 16.96
N LYS A 396 31.54 2.05 18.21
CA LYS A 396 32.30 2.67 19.32
C LYS A 396 33.64 1.98 19.60
N LYS A 397 33.67 0.64 19.51
CA LYS A 397 34.92 -0.13 19.66
C LYS A 397 35.89 0.19 18.52
N LEU A 398 35.40 0.29 17.30
CA LEU A 398 36.18 0.60 16.10
C LEU A 398 36.70 2.05 16.10
N ASP A 399 35.90 3.00 16.57
CA ASP A 399 36.31 4.40 16.80
C ASP A 399 37.49 4.47 17.77
N LYS A 400 37.44 3.70 18.86
CA LYS A 400 38.53 3.62 19.83
C LYS A 400 39.81 3.05 19.20
N LEU A 401 39.69 2.00 18.38
CA LEU A 401 40.82 1.40 17.67
C LEU A 401 41.43 2.37 16.66
N CYS A 402 40.61 3.07 15.87
CA CYS A 402 41.08 4.10 14.93
C CYS A 402 41.80 5.23 15.67
N SER A 403 41.27 5.66 16.82
CA SER A 403 41.87 6.73 17.63
C SER A 403 43.26 6.37 18.16
N PHE A 404 43.53 5.10 18.47
CA PHE A 404 44.86 4.64 18.90
C PHE A 404 45.92 4.69 17.79
N HIS A 405 45.50 4.64 16.52
CA HIS A 405 46.42 4.69 15.37
C HIS A 405 46.71 6.11 14.87
N LEU A 406 45.95 7.13 15.32
CA LEU A 406 46.21 8.54 15.02
C LEU A 406 47.07 9.21 16.12
N PRO A 407 48.06 10.06 15.77
CA PRO A 407 49.07 10.54 16.72
C PRO A 407 48.58 11.57 17.76
N HIS A 408 47.32 12.00 17.75
CA HIS A 408 46.80 13.01 18.67
C HIS A 408 45.45 12.58 19.28
N GLY A 409 45.49 12.12 20.52
CA GLY A 409 44.32 11.77 21.32
C GLY A 409 43.59 13.02 21.80
N GLY A 410 42.62 13.50 21.02
CA GLY A 410 41.66 14.53 21.44
C GLY A 410 40.34 13.92 21.93
N ASN A 411 39.66 14.62 22.83
CA ASN A 411 38.31 14.26 23.28
C ASN A 411 37.32 14.26 22.10
N PHE A 412 36.38 13.31 22.10
CA PHE A 412 35.29 13.19 21.13
C PHE A 412 34.33 14.40 21.25
N VAL A 413 34.62 15.49 20.54
CA VAL A 413 33.66 16.59 20.38
C VAL A 413 32.74 16.21 19.22
N ILE A 414 31.44 15.99 19.50
CA ILE A 414 30.46 15.70 18.47
C ILE A 414 30.36 16.91 17.54
N SER A 415 30.78 16.75 16.29
CA SER A 415 30.69 17.82 15.30
C SER A 415 29.23 18.16 15.02
N PHE A 416 28.93 19.43 14.74
CA PHE A 416 27.58 19.88 14.32
C PHE A 416 27.02 19.04 13.17
N GLU A 417 27.88 18.59 12.25
CA GLU A 417 27.47 17.74 11.13
C GLU A 417 27.12 16.31 11.54
N SER A 418 27.78 15.76 12.55
CA SER A 418 27.40 14.45 13.12
C SER A 418 26.04 14.55 13.82
N ILE A 419 25.78 15.66 14.54
CA ILE A 419 24.45 15.92 15.15
C ILE A 419 23.37 15.98 14.08
N PHE A 420 23.62 16.74 12.99
CA PHE A 420 22.69 16.81 11.86
C PHE A 420 22.45 15.43 11.23
N ALA A 421 23.49 14.62 11.05
CA ALA A 421 23.38 13.28 10.48
C ALA A 421 22.45 12.38 11.31
N TYR A 422 22.62 12.35 12.64
CA TYR A 422 21.73 11.60 13.52
C TYR A 422 20.31 12.16 13.52
N ALA A 423 20.15 13.50 13.54
CA ALA A 423 18.85 14.14 13.48
C ALA A 423 18.12 13.84 12.16
N ALA A 424 18.80 13.83 11.02
CA ALA A 424 18.21 13.53 9.72
C ALA A 424 17.68 12.09 9.65
N VAL A 425 18.44 11.12 10.19
CA VAL A 425 17.99 9.72 10.27
C VAL A 425 16.77 9.59 11.17
N LEU A 426 16.76 10.25 12.34
CA LEU A 426 15.61 10.25 13.25
C LEU A 426 14.38 10.94 12.64
N ILE A 427 14.54 12.13 12.04
CA ILE A 427 13.44 12.85 11.38
C ILE A 427 12.80 11.96 10.31
N ARG A 428 13.61 11.35 9.43
CA ARG A 428 13.10 10.43 8.41
C ARG A 428 12.37 9.25 9.05
N ALA A 429 12.96 8.61 10.05
CA ALA A 429 12.39 7.40 10.62
C ALA A 429 11.12 7.67 11.46
N PHE A 430 11.02 8.80 12.16
CA PHE A 430 9.78 9.23 12.81
C PHE A 430 8.72 9.70 11.84
N SER A 431 9.11 10.19 10.66
CA SER A 431 8.15 10.63 9.64
C SER A 431 7.19 9.50 9.21
N PHE A 432 7.61 8.24 9.32
CA PHE A 432 6.77 7.09 8.99
C PHE A 432 5.57 6.89 9.92
N LEU A 433 5.49 7.58 11.06
CA LEU A 433 4.27 7.58 11.87
C LEU A 433 3.09 8.30 11.19
N SER A 434 3.33 9.03 10.09
CA SER A 434 2.31 9.76 9.34
C SER A 434 2.13 9.22 7.91
N ASN A 435 0.87 8.98 7.53
CA ASN A 435 0.50 8.54 6.18
C ASN A 435 1.06 9.46 5.09
N SER A 436 0.95 10.78 5.29
CA SER A 436 1.39 11.78 4.31
C SER A 436 2.90 11.75 4.10
N PHE A 437 3.66 11.49 5.17
CA PHE A 437 5.12 11.43 5.10
C PHE A 437 5.64 10.13 4.46
N ILE A 438 4.94 9.00 4.60
CA ILE A 438 5.27 7.78 3.85
C ILE A 438 5.05 8.02 2.35
N LEU A 439 3.91 8.60 1.96
CA LEU A 439 3.63 8.93 0.56
C LEU A 439 4.65 9.90 -0.04
N GLU A 440 5.12 10.84 0.79
CA GLU A 440 6.08 11.88 0.40
C GLU A 440 7.53 11.59 0.83
N GLU A 441 7.87 10.33 1.12
CA GLU A 441 9.20 9.95 1.61
C GLU A 441 10.31 10.44 0.68
N GLY A 442 10.12 10.34 -0.64
CA GLY A 442 11.07 10.86 -1.63
C GLY A 442 11.30 12.36 -1.50
N LYS A 443 10.23 13.16 -1.32
CA LYS A 443 10.35 14.61 -1.12
C LYS A 443 11.05 14.94 0.18
N VAL A 444 10.73 14.21 1.26
CA VAL A 444 11.38 14.36 2.58
C VAL A 444 12.88 14.05 2.49
N ALA A 445 13.25 12.94 1.84
CA ALA A 445 14.66 12.58 1.63
C ALA A 445 15.40 13.65 0.81
N SER A 446 14.78 14.15 -0.26
CA SER A 446 15.34 15.21 -1.11
C SER A 446 15.55 16.52 -0.32
N PHE A 447 14.62 16.87 0.57
CA PHE A 447 14.71 18.05 1.43
C PHE A 447 15.84 17.93 2.46
N LEU A 448 15.98 16.77 3.10
CA LEU A 448 17.07 16.50 4.03
C LEU A 448 18.43 16.53 3.31
N LEU A 449 18.50 15.98 2.08
CA LEU A 449 19.69 16.00 1.24
C LEU A 449 20.06 17.42 0.78
N ALA A 450 19.07 18.23 0.36
CA ALA A 450 19.24 19.64 0.01
C ALA A 450 19.81 20.43 1.20
N THR A 451 19.24 20.23 2.39
CA THR A 451 19.68 20.90 3.62
C THR A 451 21.14 20.54 3.94
N ALA A 452 21.50 19.26 3.81
CA ALA A 452 22.87 18.79 3.99
C ALA A 452 23.84 19.41 2.96
N GLY A 453 23.40 19.57 1.71
CA GLY A 453 24.14 20.22 0.63
C GLY A 453 24.36 21.72 0.86
N MET A 454 23.34 22.42 1.33
CA MET A 454 23.43 23.86 1.65
C MET A 454 24.39 24.12 2.82
N LEU A 455 24.36 23.27 3.85
CA LEU A 455 25.33 23.34 4.95
C LEU A 455 26.77 23.13 4.45
N GLN A 456 26.96 22.21 3.50
CA GLN A 456 28.23 21.95 2.86
C GLN A 456 28.69 23.12 1.99
N LEU A 457 27.80 23.73 1.19
CA LEU A 457 28.12 24.91 0.39
C LEU A 457 28.51 26.08 1.29
N ARG A 458 27.78 26.32 2.39
CA ARG A 458 28.15 27.33 3.39
C ARG A 458 29.56 27.07 3.93
N HIS A 459 29.89 25.82 4.25
CA HIS A 459 31.23 25.47 4.73
C HIS A 459 32.31 25.72 3.65
N ALA A 460 32.03 25.36 2.39
CA ALA A 460 32.91 25.59 1.25
C ALA A 460 33.17 27.10 1.03
N ILE A 461 32.13 27.94 1.16
CA ILE A 461 32.23 29.40 1.09
C ILE A 461 33.10 29.95 2.21
N VAL A 462 32.83 29.57 3.46
CA VAL A 462 33.59 30.04 4.63
C VAL A 462 35.06 29.64 4.53
N LYS A 463 35.35 28.45 4.02
CA LYS A 463 36.72 27.93 3.88
C LYS A 463 37.40 28.31 2.56
N LYS A 464 36.69 28.93 1.61
CA LYS A 464 37.15 29.27 0.25
C LYS A 464 37.79 28.08 -0.50
N LYS A 465 37.25 26.86 -0.31
CA LYS A 465 37.70 25.64 -0.98
C LYS A 465 36.51 24.91 -1.61
N MET A 466 36.67 24.47 -2.86
CA MET A 466 35.69 23.70 -3.65
C MET A 466 34.28 24.30 -3.69
N LEU A 467 34.23 25.59 -4.02
CA LEU A 467 32.99 26.34 -4.26
C LEU A 467 32.19 25.76 -5.43
N LEU A 468 32.87 25.36 -6.50
CA LEU A 468 32.24 24.85 -7.71
C LEU A 468 31.52 23.53 -7.43
N GLU A 469 32.15 22.64 -6.66
CA GLU A 469 31.63 21.33 -6.31
C GLU A 469 30.50 21.41 -5.28
N GLY A 470 30.60 22.35 -4.33
CA GLY A 470 29.49 22.67 -3.42
C GLY A 470 28.28 23.24 -4.17
N LEU A 471 28.50 24.09 -5.16
CA LEU A 471 27.44 24.67 -5.99
C LEU A 471 26.78 23.60 -6.87
N LEU A 472 27.58 22.77 -7.54
CA LEU A 472 27.10 21.66 -8.38
C LEU A 472 26.29 20.65 -7.58
N PHE A 473 26.72 20.28 -6.37
CA PHE A 473 25.96 19.38 -5.49
C PHE A 473 24.56 19.95 -5.19
N VAL A 474 24.46 21.23 -4.85
CA VAL A 474 23.18 21.89 -4.58
C VAL A 474 22.31 21.96 -5.84
N LEU A 475 22.91 22.18 -7.03
CA LEU A 475 22.19 22.25 -8.31
C LEU A 475 21.62 20.90 -8.78
N VAL A 476 22.20 19.78 -8.35
CA VAL A 476 21.71 18.43 -8.70
C VAL A 476 20.44 18.06 -7.90
N VAL A 477 20.27 18.59 -6.68
CA VAL A 477 19.11 18.22 -5.85
C VAL A 477 17.75 18.63 -6.46
N PRO A 478 17.59 19.82 -7.08
CA PRO A 478 16.39 20.14 -7.86
C PRO A 478 16.09 19.17 -9.00
N LEU A 479 17.12 18.63 -9.67
CA LEU A 479 16.93 17.64 -10.75
C LEU A 479 16.42 16.31 -10.18
N LEU A 480 16.94 15.87 -9.04
CA LEU A 480 16.43 14.70 -8.33
C LEU A 480 14.98 14.93 -7.88
N ARG A 481 14.66 16.10 -7.34
CA ARG A 481 13.30 16.45 -6.94
C ARG A 481 12.34 16.41 -8.13
N PHE A 482 12.72 16.99 -9.27
CA PHE A 482 11.94 16.91 -10.50
C PHE A 482 11.74 15.46 -10.95
N GLY A 483 12.78 14.62 -10.88
CA GLY A 483 12.69 13.19 -11.17
C GLY A 483 11.74 12.44 -10.23
N ILE A 484 11.74 12.77 -8.94
CA ILE A 484 10.80 12.22 -7.94
C ILE A 484 9.37 12.62 -8.25
N GLU A 485 9.12 13.89 -8.55
CA GLU A 485 7.78 14.39 -8.89
C GLU A 485 7.26 13.77 -10.20
N LEU A 486 8.12 13.61 -11.21
CA LEU A 486 7.77 12.90 -12.45
C LEU A 486 7.50 11.41 -12.18
N GLY A 487 8.30 10.77 -11.33
CA GLY A 487 8.09 9.39 -10.89
C GLY A 487 6.75 9.20 -10.17
N GLN A 488 6.43 10.08 -9.22
CA GLN A 488 5.16 10.12 -8.51
C GLN A 488 3.98 10.50 -9.42
N SER A 489 4.16 11.28 -10.48
CA SER A 489 3.07 11.58 -11.41
C SER A 489 2.53 10.32 -12.11
N LYS A 490 3.35 9.28 -12.30
CA LYS A 490 2.90 7.97 -12.81
C LYS A 490 1.94 7.25 -11.85
N GLN A 491 2.02 7.55 -10.55
CA GLN A 491 1.02 7.13 -9.55
C GLN A 491 -0.35 7.73 -9.86
N ALA A 492 -0.39 8.97 -10.36
CA ALA A 492 -1.62 9.67 -10.74
C ALA A 492 -2.17 9.26 -12.13
N VAL A 493 -1.30 8.75 -13.02
CA VAL A 493 -1.69 8.29 -14.37
C VAL A 493 -2.53 7.01 -14.32
N ASN A 494 -2.35 6.16 -13.29
CA ASN A 494 -3.28 5.05 -13.01
C ASN A 494 -4.54 5.49 -12.25
N SER A 495 -4.55 6.68 -11.64
CA SER A 495 -5.70 7.21 -10.91
C SER A 495 -6.30 8.42 -11.62
N LEU A 496 -6.95 8.23 -12.79
CA LEU A 496 -8.00 9.08 -13.42
C LEU A 496 -7.89 10.63 -13.40
N PHE A 497 -6.81 11.24 -12.91
CA PHE A 497 -6.70 12.66 -12.59
C PHE A 497 -6.53 13.52 -13.84
N LEU A 498 -6.13 12.89 -14.96
CA LEU A 498 -6.04 13.53 -16.27
C LEU A 498 -7.37 13.56 -17.04
N LYS A 499 -8.47 12.98 -16.53
CA LYS A 499 -9.79 13.09 -17.19
C LYS A 499 -10.67 14.23 -16.65
N SER A 500 -10.37 14.81 -15.48
CA SER A 500 -11.31 15.70 -14.78
C SER A 500 -10.88 17.16 -14.61
N PHE A 501 -9.68 17.59 -15.02
CA PHE A 501 -9.30 19.01 -14.99
C PHE A 501 -8.48 19.44 -16.22
N PRO A 502 -9.09 20.11 -17.22
CA PRO A 502 -8.36 20.65 -18.38
C PRO A 502 -7.68 22.01 -18.12
N SER A 503 -7.70 22.57 -16.90
CA SER A 503 -7.46 24.01 -16.72
C SER A 503 -6.19 24.40 -15.95
N TRP A 504 -5.22 23.51 -15.74
CA TRP A 504 -3.88 23.96 -15.33
C TRP A 504 -2.68 23.29 -16.01
N THR A 505 -2.94 22.49 -17.03
CA THR A 505 -1.93 22.09 -18.01
C THR A 505 -1.94 23.12 -19.14
N ILE A 506 -0.81 23.80 -19.31
CA ILE A 506 -0.49 24.55 -20.53
C ILE A 506 -0.91 23.68 -21.71
N GLY A 507 -1.75 24.20 -22.61
CA GLY A 507 -2.23 23.50 -23.80
C GLY A 507 -1.04 22.94 -24.59
N ILE A 508 -0.82 21.63 -24.49
CA ILE A 508 0.32 20.92 -25.03
C ILE A 508 -0.23 19.66 -25.69
N ASP A 509 -0.77 19.80 -26.90
CA ASP A 509 -1.12 18.66 -27.75
C ASP A 509 -0.04 18.42 -28.83
N GLU A 510 0.71 19.47 -29.24
CA GLU A 510 1.90 19.34 -30.10
C GLU A 510 3.22 19.17 -29.32
N ALA A 511 3.29 19.64 -28.06
CA ALA A 511 4.53 19.61 -27.28
C ALA A 511 4.81 18.24 -26.60
N THR A 512 3.86 17.31 -26.55
CA THR A 512 4.06 15.93 -26.05
C THR A 512 5.06 15.15 -26.89
N ASN A 513 4.97 15.25 -28.23
CA ASN A 513 5.95 14.64 -29.14
C ASN A 513 7.35 15.25 -28.95
N LEU A 514 7.43 16.59 -28.82
CA LEU A 514 8.71 17.27 -28.57
C LEU A 514 9.36 16.79 -27.25
N TRP A 515 8.59 16.66 -26.16
CA TRP A 515 9.11 16.19 -24.88
C TRP A 515 9.56 14.73 -24.90
N ILE A 516 8.90 13.86 -25.68
CA ILE A 516 9.33 12.48 -25.90
C ILE A 516 10.67 12.45 -26.63
N TYR A 517 10.81 13.22 -27.73
CA TYR A 517 12.08 13.32 -28.46
C TYR A 517 13.20 13.93 -27.60
N VAL A 518 12.88 14.92 -26.76
CA VAL A 518 13.83 15.52 -25.81
C VAL A 518 14.27 14.49 -24.77
N ALA A 519 13.34 13.71 -24.20
CA ALA A 519 13.67 12.67 -23.24
C ALA A 519 14.57 11.57 -23.86
N ASP A 520 14.25 11.13 -25.08
CA ASP A 520 15.03 10.14 -25.81
C ASP A 520 16.45 10.64 -26.13
N PHE A 521 16.56 11.89 -26.59
CA PHE A 521 17.86 12.53 -26.82
C PHE A 521 18.67 12.68 -25.53
N LEU A 522 18.05 13.11 -24.43
CA LEU A 522 18.70 13.26 -23.14
C LEU A 522 19.22 11.92 -22.59
N SER A 523 18.46 10.84 -22.76
CA SER A 523 18.87 9.50 -22.35
C SER A 523 20.04 8.96 -23.17
N PHE A 524 20.03 9.20 -24.50
CA PHE A 524 21.17 8.88 -25.36
C PHE A 524 22.41 9.69 -24.96
N LEU A 525 22.26 11.01 -24.77
CA LEU A 525 23.33 11.89 -24.32
C LEU A 525 23.90 11.42 -22.97
N ALA A 526 23.05 11.03 -22.02
CA ALA A 526 23.49 10.52 -20.73
C ALA A 526 24.31 9.23 -20.84
N LEU A 527 23.93 8.29 -21.71
CA LEU A 527 24.73 7.08 -21.99
C LEU A 527 26.09 7.41 -22.59
N THR A 528 26.16 8.36 -23.51
CA THR A 528 27.44 8.79 -24.11
C THR A 528 28.36 9.45 -23.09
N ILE A 529 27.81 10.29 -22.20
CA ILE A 529 28.57 10.91 -21.10
C ILE A 529 29.05 9.83 -20.12
N LEU A 530 28.20 8.87 -19.76
CA LEU A 530 28.56 7.78 -18.87
C LEU A 530 29.70 6.93 -19.46
N ALA A 531 29.60 6.56 -20.75
CA ALA A 531 30.66 5.86 -21.46
C ALA A 531 31.97 6.66 -21.51
N TYR A 532 31.89 7.98 -21.70
CA TYR A 532 33.05 8.87 -21.67
C TYR A 532 33.69 8.95 -20.27
N ILE A 533 32.88 9.01 -19.19
CA ILE A 533 33.37 8.99 -17.81
C ILE A 533 34.12 7.67 -17.53
N LEU A 534 33.56 6.52 -17.95
CA LEU A 534 34.21 5.22 -17.82
C LEU A 534 35.48 5.10 -18.66
N TYR A 535 35.49 5.66 -19.87
CA TYR A 535 36.70 5.71 -20.71
C TYR A 535 37.81 6.55 -20.05
N LYS A 536 37.44 7.70 -19.48
CA LYS A 536 38.37 8.58 -18.77
C LYS A 536 38.90 7.92 -17.50
N SER A 537 38.08 7.17 -16.76
CA SER A 537 38.53 6.46 -15.56
C SER A 537 39.59 5.39 -15.88
N ILE A 538 39.47 4.68 -17.02
CA ILE A 538 40.50 3.78 -17.52
C ILE A 538 41.78 4.53 -17.92
N SER A 539 41.64 5.70 -18.56
CA SER A 539 42.77 6.44 -19.12
C SER A 539 43.62 7.16 -18.06
N TYR A 540 43.01 7.54 -16.94
CA TYR A 540 43.66 8.30 -15.86
C TYR A 540 44.22 7.41 -14.74
N SER A 541 43.69 6.19 -14.57
CA SER A 541 44.12 5.26 -13.53
C SER A 541 45.14 4.26 -14.07
N SER A 542 45.99 3.72 -13.18
CA SER A 542 46.86 2.57 -13.45
C SER A 542 46.09 1.25 -13.64
N CYS A 543 44.83 1.30 -14.12
CA CYS A 543 43.95 0.16 -14.29
C CYS A 543 44.51 -0.81 -15.35
N GLN A 544 45.15 -1.88 -14.88
CA GLN A 544 45.70 -2.95 -15.71
C GLN A 544 44.97 -4.27 -15.44
N GLY A 545 44.98 -5.17 -16.44
CA GLY A 545 44.45 -6.52 -16.30
C GLY A 545 42.92 -6.59 -16.37
N ILE A 546 42.33 -7.48 -15.56
CA ILE A 546 40.92 -7.89 -15.64
C ILE A 546 39.96 -6.71 -15.41
N PHE A 547 40.27 -5.81 -14.46
CA PHE A 547 39.43 -4.64 -14.15
C PHE A 547 39.23 -3.71 -15.35
N LYS A 548 40.26 -3.53 -16.19
CA LYS A 548 40.15 -2.73 -17.41
C LYS A 548 39.18 -3.36 -18.40
N TYR A 549 39.27 -4.69 -18.60
CA TYR A 549 38.36 -5.41 -19.50
C TYR A 549 36.91 -5.38 -19.01
N VAL A 550 36.70 -5.41 -17.70
CA VAL A 550 35.35 -5.24 -17.12
C VAL A 550 34.80 -3.86 -17.48
N VAL A 551 35.53 -2.77 -17.24
CA VAL A 551 35.05 -1.42 -17.56
C VAL A 551 34.86 -1.21 -19.07
N VAL A 552 35.73 -1.78 -19.92
CA VAL A 552 35.55 -1.77 -21.39
C VAL A 552 34.29 -2.53 -21.80
N GLY A 553 34.01 -3.68 -21.17
CA GLY A 553 32.76 -4.41 -21.37
C GLY A 553 31.54 -3.55 -21.04
N SER A 554 31.60 -2.74 -19.98
CA SER A 554 30.52 -1.84 -19.56
C SER A 554 30.30 -0.68 -20.54
N ILE A 555 31.37 -0.20 -21.18
CA ILE A 555 31.28 0.79 -22.28
C ILE A 555 30.59 0.17 -23.50
N PHE A 556 30.93 -1.08 -23.83
CA PHE A 556 30.30 -1.81 -24.93
C PHE A 556 28.81 -2.04 -24.68
N THR A 557 28.43 -2.52 -23.49
CA THR A 557 27.01 -2.72 -23.12
C THR A 557 26.23 -1.41 -23.07
N SER A 558 26.83 -0.31 -22.57
CA SER A 558 26.19 1.03 -22.62
C SER A 558 25.90 1.48 -24.05
N SER A 559 26.82 1.18 -24.98
CA SER A 559 26.64 1.47 -26.40
C SER A 559 25.55 0.60 -27.04
N LEU A 560 25.42 -0.66 -26.59
CA LEU A 560 24.36 -1.57 -27.03
C LEU A 560 22.96 -1.10 -26.55
N ILE A 561 22.86 -0.56 -25.32
CA ILE A 561 21.63 0.05 -24.80
C ILE A 561 21.26 1.27 -25.66
N ALA A 562 22.22 2.14 -25.95
CA ALA A 562 22.00 3.32 -26.80
C ALA A 562 21.52 2.91 -28.20
N LEU A 563 22.08 1.85 -28.78
CA LEU A 563 21.65 1.28 -30.05
C LEU A 563 20.22 0.71 -29.98
N ALA A 564 19.88 -0.02 -28.91
CA ALA A 564 18.55 -0.59 -28.72
C ALA A 564 17.44 0.48 -28.70
N TRP A 565 17.73 1.64 -28.12
CA TRP A 565 16.78 2.75 -28.02
C TRP A 565 16.78 3.64 -29.26
N ALA A 566 17.89 3.71 -30.00
CA ALA A 566 17.90 4.33 -31.32
C ALA A 566 16.93 3.63 -32.30
N PHE A 567 16.72 2.31 -32.14
CA PHE A 567 15.71 1.54 -32.90
C PHE A 567 14.26 1.76 -32.42
N ASP A 568 14.02 2.60 -31.42
CA ASP A 568 12.68 2.90 -30.88
C ASP A 568 12.04 4.15 -31.51
N GLY A 569 12.82 5.00 -32.18
CA GLY A 569 12.30 6.18 -32.86
C GLY A 569 11.64 5.83 -34.20
N ASP A 570 10.61 6.58 -34.58
CA ASP A 570 9.86 6.47 -35.85
C ASP A 570 10.71 6.63 -37.14
N LEU A 571 12.03 6.82 -37.01
CA LEU A 571 12.95 7.00 -38.13
C LEU A 571 13.12 5.74 -38.99
N PHE A 572 12.80 4.56 -38.46
CA PHE A 572 12.94 3.30 -39.17
C PHE A 572 11.67 2.45 -38.95
N SER A 573 10.92 2.13 -40.01
CA SER A 573 9.94 1.03 -39.96
C SER A 573 10.71 -0.28 -39.67
N PRO A 574 10.70 -0.80 -38.44
CA PRO A 574 11.59 -1.90 -38.10
C PRO A 574 11.03 -3.17 -38.74
N SER A 575 11.87 -3.90 -39.49
CA SER A 575 11.54 -5.29 -39.84
C SER A 575 11.32 -6.12 -38.57
N THR A 576 10.51 -7.18 -38.64
CA THR A 576 10.24 -8.09 -37.50
C THR A 576 11.53 -8.59 -36.83
N MET A 577 12.59 -8.80 -37.60
CA MET A 577 13.91 -9.19 -37.10
C MET A 577 14.55 -8.14 -36.16
N ILE A 578 14.37 -6.85 -36.44
CA ILE A 578 14.93 -5.77 -35.59
C ILE A 578 14.16 -5.69 -34.27
N VAL A 579 12.85 -5.93 -34.31
CA VAL A 579 12.00 -5.98 -33.11
C VAL A 579 12.44 -7.12 -32.19
N ASP A 580 12.68 -8.31 -32.74
CA ASP A 580 13.13 -9.47 -31.95
C ASP A 580 14.53 -9.28 -31.36
N ILE A 581 15.46 -8.68 -32.13
CA ILE A 581 16.82 -8.38 -31.67
C ILE A 581 16.76 -7.41 -30.48
N LYS A 582 15.96 -6.36 -30.59
CA LYS A 582 15.79 -5.35 -29.53
C LYS A 582 15.10 -5.93 -28.29
N ALA A 583 13.99 -6.64 -28.47
CA ALA A 583 13.14 -7.09 -27.37
C ALA A 583 13.78 -8.24 -26.59
N TYR A 584 14.52 -9.13 -27.26
CA TYR A 584 15.03 -10.36 -26.64
C TYR A 584 16.56 -10.41 -26.59
N TRP A 585 17.25 -10.19 -27.72
CA TRP A 585 18.68 -10.46 -27.80
C TRP A 585 19.53 -9.43 -27.08
N ILE A 586 19.26 -8.13 -27.24
CA ILE A 586 20.05 -7.08 -26.59
C ILE A 586 20.00 -7.20 -25.05
N PRO A 587 18.83 -7.30 -24.40
CA PRO A 587 18.77 -7.51 -22.95
C PRO A 587 19.50 -8.77 -22.49
N ARG A 588 19.31 -9.90 -23.19
CA ARG A 588 19.98 -11.17 -22.86
C ARG A 588 21.49 -11.04 -22.95
N ILE A 589 22.01 -10.39 -23.99
CA ILE A 589 23.45 -10.12 -24.13
C ILE A 589 23.95 -9.29 -22.95
N ILE A 590 23.23 -8.23 -22.56
CA ILE A 590 23.61 -7.40 -21.41
C ILE A 590 23.65 -8.20 -20.12
N TYR A 591 22.66 -9.07 -19.88
CA TYR A 591 22.63 -9.93 -18.68
C TYR A 591 23.81 -10.91 -18.66
N VAL A 592 24.13 -11.54 -19.79
CA VAL A 592 25.27 -12.44 -19.92
C VAL A 592 26.59 -11.70 -19.68
N PHE A 593 26.76 -10.51 -20.27
CA PHE A 593 27.95 -9.69 -20.05
C PHE A 593 28.08 -9.24 -18.59
N GLY A 594 26.99 -8.81 -17.95
CA GLY A 594 27.00 -8.44 -16.53
C GLY A 594 27.41 -9.61 -15.63
N LEU A 595 26.84 -10.81 -15.85
CA LEU A 595 27.23 -12.02 -15.11
C LEU A 595 28.69 -12.41 -15.35
N LEU A 596 29.15 -12.34 -16.61
CA LEU A 596 30.55 -12.63 -16.96
C LEU A 596 31.52 -11.63 -16.32
N GLN A 597 31.17 -10.34 -16.31
CA GLN A 597 31.96 -9.30 -15.64
C GLN A 597 32.06 -9.56 -14.13
N LEU A 598 30.95 -9.87 -13.47
CA LEU A 598 30.94 -10.21 -12.05
C LEU A 598 31.78 -11.47 -11.77
N LEU A 599 31.65 -12.51 -12.60
CA LEU A 599 32.46 -13.73 -12.51
C LEU A 599 33.96 -13.40 -12.64
N LEU A 600 34.34 -12.59 -13.64
CA LEU A 600 35.73 -12.17 -13.84
C LEU A 600 36.28 -11.40 -12.64
N LEU A 601 35.49 -10.51 -12.02
CA LEU A 601 35.89 -9.81 -10.80
C LEU A 601 36.10 -10.79 -9.63
N THR A 602 35.21 -11.76 -9.45
CA THR A 602 35.36 -12.77 -8.38
C THR A 602 36.58 -13.67 -8.60
N ILE A 603 36.83 -14.15 -9.82
CA ILE A 603 38.01 -14.96 -10.15
C ILE A 603 39.29 -14.14 -9.97
N SER A 604 39.29 -12.88 -10.41
CA SER A 604 40.43 -11.98 -10.24
C SER A 604 40.79 -11.77 -8.77
N GLN A 605 39.79 -11.77 -7.89
CA GLN A 605 40.00 -11.63 -6.45
C GLN A 605 40.52 -12.92 -5.82
N LEU A 606 40.02 -14.08 -6.23
CA LEU A 606 40.47 -15.39 -5.74
C LEU A 606 41.87 -15.78 -6.22
N CYS A 607 42.25 -15.38 -7.43
CA CYS A 607 43.55 -15.71 -8.05
C CYS A 607 44.59 -14.59 -7.94
N GLY A 608 44.21 -13.42 -7.43
CA GLY A 608 45.07 -12.25 -7.31
C GLY A 608 46.18 -12.44 -6.27
N LYS A 609 47.41 -12.02 -6.58
CA LYS A 609 48.48 -11.91 -5.58
C LYS A 609 48.32 -10.61 -4.80
N GLU A 610 48.42 -10.66 -3.47
CA GLU A 610 48.43 -9.46 -2.61
C GLU A 610 49.53 -8.48 -3.06
N LYS A 611 49.14 -7.26 -3.43
CA LYS A 611 50.08 -6.16 -3.67
C LYS A 611 50.43 -5.49 -2.34
N THR A 612 51.73 -5.28 -2.09
CA THR A 612 52.25 -4.71 -0.85
C THR A 612 52.13 -3.18 -0.75
N SER A 613 51.78 -2.49 -1.85
CA SER A 613 51.58 -1.03 -1.89
C SER A 613 50.53 -0.62 -2.93
N GLY A 614 49.85 0.51 -2.72
CA GLY A 614 48.85 1.06 -3.66
C GLY A 614 47.40 0.60 -3.48
N TRP A 615 47.03 0.08 -2.30
CA TRP A 615 45.68 -0.48 -2.03
C TRP A 615 44.53 0.54 -2.10
N GLU A 616 44.81 1.84 -1.90
CA GLU A 616 43.84 2.94 -2.08
C GLU A 616 43.36 3.04 -3.53
N GLU A 617 44.31 3.14 -4.46
CA GLU A 617 44.06 3.24 -5.89
C GLU A 617 43.49 1.92 -6.45
N ASP A 618 43.95 0.77 -5.92
CA ASP A 618 43.39 -0.55 -6.22
C ASP A 618 41.92 -0.66 -5.78
N THR A 619 41.56 -0.12 -4.61
CA THR A 619 40.16 -0.10 -4.15
C THR A 619 39.29 0.76 -5.04
N ILE A 620 39.77 1.93 -5.48
CA ILE A 620 39.03 2.81 -6.41
C ILE A 620 38.77 2.09 -7.73
N VAL A 621 39.78 1.40 -8.27
CA VAL A 621 39.66 0.62 -9.51
C VAL A 621 38.69 -0.55 -9.33
N LYS A 622 38.80 -1.30 -8.22
CA LYS A 622 37.89 -2.41 -7.88
C LYS A 622 36.44 -1.95 -7.72
N ALA A 623 36.22 -0.83 -7.03
CA ALA A 623 34.89 -0.26 -6.83
C ALA A 623 34.30 0.28 -8.14
N THR A 624 35.10 0.97 -8.95
CA THR A 624 34.68 1.44 -10.28
C THR A 624 34.29 0.26 -11.18
N ALA A 625 35.09 -0.82 -11.18
CA ALA A 625 34.78 -2.02 -11.96
C ALA A 625 33.50 -2.71 -11.47
N MET A 626 33.30 -2.83 -10.15
CA MET A 626 32.10 -3.41 -9.55
C MET A 626 30.83 -2.60 -9.90
N LEU A 627 30.86 -1.28 -9.71
CA LEU A 627 29.75 -0.40 -10.09
C LEU A 627 29.44 -0.50 -11.58
N SER A 628 30.48 -0.56 -12.43
CA SER A 628 30.29 -0.69 -13.88
C SER A 628 29.61 -2.01 -14.26
N ALA A 629 29.96 -3.13 -13.62
CA ALA A 629 29.41 -4.45 -13.92
C ALA A 629 27.90 -4.55 -13.61
N TRP A 630 27.44 -3.88 -12.55
CA TRP A 630 26.02 -3.81 -12.20
C TRP A 630 25.24 -2.79 -13.02
N SER A 631 25.89 -1.69 -13.42
CA SER A 631 25.22 -0.53 -14.02
C SER A 631 24.41 -0.85 -15.28
N SER A 632 24.94 -1.67 -16.20
CA SER A 632 24.28 -1.91 -17.49
C SER A 632 22.97 -2.69 -17.33
N THR A 633 22.96 -3.70 -16.46
CA THR A 633 21.75 -4.49 -16.14
C THR A 633 20.69 -3.62 -15.47
N ILE A 634 21.09 -2.76 -14.52
CA ILE A 634 20.16 -1.87 -13.82
C ILE A 634 19.58 -0.83 -14.78
N ILE A 635 20.42 -0.22 -15.64
CA ILE A 635 20.01 0.82 -16.59
C ILE A 635 18.97 0.27 -17.58
N ILE A 636 19.19 -0.92 -18.16
CA ILE A 636 18.25 -1.47 -19.14
C ILE A 636 16.90 -1.85 -18.50
N LEU A 637 16.91 -2.37 -17.27
CA LEU A 637 15.69 -2.72 -16.54
C LEU A 637 14.89 -1.48 -16.15
N SER A 638 15.56 -0.42 -15.73
CA SER A 638 14.91 0.85 -15.40
C SER A 638 14.31 1.59 -16.60
N GLY A 639 14.62 1.15 -17.83
CA GLY A 639 14.12 1.71 -19.08
C GLY A 639 14.75 3.06 -19.41
N LYS A 640 14.08 3.87 -20.26
CA LYS A 640 14.64 5.11 -20.82
C LYS A 640 15.11 6.14 -19.79
N GLN A 641 14.53 6.18 -18.60
CA GLN A 641 14.95 7.08 -17.51
C GLN A 641 16.24 6.62 -16.80
N GLY A 642 16.61 5.34 -16.94
CA GLY A 642 17.76 4.72 -16.26
C GLY A 642 19.09 5.46 -16.44
N PRO A 643 19.50 5.91 -17.64
CA PRO A 643 20.80 6.55 -17.82
C PRO A 643 20.89 7.92 -17.20
N LEU A 644 19.79 8.68 -17.18
CA LEU A 644 19.74 9.98 -16.53
C LEU A 644 19.94 9.83 -15.02
N ILE A 645 19.29 8.82 -14.44
CA ILE A 645 19.43 8.48 -13.02
C ILE A 645 20.83 7.95 -12.72
N ALA A 646 21.38 7.08 -13.58
CA ALA A 646 22.75 6.58 -13.46
C ALA A 646 23.79 7.71 -13.56
N LEU A 647 23.60 8.65 -14.49
CA LEU A 647 24.47 9.81 -14.63
C LEU A 647 24.38 10.71 -13.38
N ALA A 648 23.17 10.98 -12.88
CA ALA A 648 22.97 11.75 -11.66
C ALA A 648 23.63 11.08 -10.45
N ALA A 649 23.50 9.75 -10.32
CA ALA A 649 24.18 8.97 -9.29
C ALA A 649 25.70 9.14 -9.41
N VAL A 650 26.30 8.84 -10.57
CA VAL A 650 27.76 8.93 -10.78
C VAL A 650 28.31 10.33 -10.53
N ILE A 651 27.64 11.38 -11.01
CA ILE A 651 28.02 12.77 -10.77
C ILE A 651 28.05 13.04 -9.27
N GLN A 652 27.00 12.63 -8.56
CA GLN A 652 26.89 12.88 -7.14
C GLN A 652 27.88 12.06 -6.32
N GLU A 653 28.12 10.79 -6.66
CA GLU A 653 29.15 9.94 -6.05
C GLU A 653 30.53 10.59 -6.19
N PHE A 654 30.89 11.07 -7.39
CA PHE A 654 32.19 11.70 -7.65
C PHE A 654 32.38 13.01 -6.87
N HIS A 655 31.35 13.86 -6.81
CA HIS A 655 31.40 15.10 -6.02
C HIS A 655 31.48 14.83 -4.52
N PHE A 656 30.79 13.78 -4.07
CA PHE A 656 30.76 13.38 -2.68
C PHE A 656 32.11 12.89 -2.17
N THR A 657 32.73 12.03 -2.98
CA THR A 657 34.11 11.61 -2.83
C THR A 657 35.06 12.82 -2.83
N GLY A 658 34.88 13.78 -3.74
CA GLY A 658 35.64 15.04 -3.76
C GLY A 658 35.54 15.84 -2.46
N TRP A 659 34.37 15.91 -1.83
CA TRP A 659 34.19 16.60 -0.54
C TRP A 659 34.85 15.88 0.64
N CYS A 660 34.79 14.54 0.68
CA CYS A 660 35.45 13.74 1.71
C CYS A 660 36.96 14.00 1.75
N ILE A 661 37.58 14.19 0.58
CA ILE A 661 39.01 14.52 0.42
C ILE A 661 39.35 15.87 1.07
N ILE A 662 38.53 16.93 0.88
CA ILE A 662 38.80 18.26 1.48
C ILE A 662 38.66 18.24 2.99
N ARG A 663 37.65 17.54 3.53
CA ARG A 663 37.42 17.49 4.98
C ARG A 663 38.65 16.97 5.71
N LEU A 664 39.37 16.03 5.11
CA LEU A 664 40.65 15.58 5.59
C LEU A 664 41.77 16.62 5.43
N ILE A 665 41.88 17.23 4.24
CA ILE A 665 42.90 18.26 3.95
C ILE A 665 42.71 19.52 4.83
N LEU A 666 41.51 19.78 5.35
CA LEU A 666 41.26 20.87 6.30
C LEU A 666 41.62 20.51 7.76
N LEU A 667 41.86 19.23 8.07
CA LEU A 667 42.26 18.75 9.41
C LEU A 667 43.78 18.69 9.61
N GLU A 668 44.60 19.01 8.60
CA GLU A 668 46.06 19.13 8.70
C GLU A 668 46.56 20.31 7.84
N PRO A 669 47.44 21.24 8.29
CA PRO A 669 47.62 21.84 9.62
C PRO A 669 47.67 23.40 9.58
N ARG A 670 47.17 24.08 10.62
CA ARG A 670 47.55 25.44 11.11
C ARG A 670 46.80 25.63 12.44
N ALA A 671 47.40 25.76 13.63
CA ALA A 671 48.70 26.27 14.00
C ALA A 671 49.21 25.54 15.27
N LYS A 672 50.51 25.70 15.53
CA LYS A 672 51.31 25.10 16.61
C LYS A 672 50.81 25.25 18.06
N ASN A 673 49.60 25.75 18.36
CA ASN A 673 49.18 26.08 19.72
C ASN A 673 47.73 25.74 20.16
N ASP A 674 46.87 25.10 19.34
CA ASP A 674 45.51 24.73 19.80
C ASP A 674 45.31 23.19 19.84
N CYS A 675 45.26 22.65 21.06
CA CYS A 675 45.18 21.22 21.39
C CYS A 675 43.77 20.62 21.29
N THR A 676 43.07 20.75 20.15
CA THR A 676 41.76 20.09 19.95
C THR A 676 41.67 19.36 18.61
N GLY A 677 42.41 18.26 18.48
CA GLY A 677 42.27 17.34 17.34
C GLY A 677 40.96 16.56 17.41
N SER A 678 40.03 16.80 16.48
CA SER A 678 38.77 16.04 16.35
C SER A 678 38.97 14.79 15.48
N SER A 679 38.49 13.63 15.93
CA SER A 679 38.45 12.41 15.10
C SER A 679 37.49 12.57 13.91
N ILE A 680 37.80 11.93 12.78
CA ILE A 680 37.00 11.98 11.56
C ILE A 680 35.78 11.08 11.73
N SER A 681 34.59 11.67 11.84
CA SER A 681 33.31 10.94 11.92
C SER A 681 32.72 10.74 10.51
N TYR A 682 32.58 9.48 10.08
CA TYR A 682 31.96 9.11 8.80
C TYR A 682 30.43 9.18 8.81
N SER A 683 29.81 9.49 9.95
CA SER A 683 28.35 9.53 10.09
C SER A 683 27.69 10.52 9.11
N SER A 684 28.23 11.74 8.97
CA SER A 684 27.73 12.74 8.01
C SER A 684 27.86 12.28 6.56
N PRO A 685 29.03 11.78 6.11
CA PRO A 685 29.14 11.22 4.77
C PRO A 685 28.15 10.07 4.50
N VAL A 686 28.09 9.09 5.39
CA VAL A 686 27.27 7.89 5.18
C VAL A 686 25.77 8.22 5.18
N THR A 687 25.32 9.17 6.01
CA THR A 687 23.93 9.63 5.99
C THR A 687 23.54 10.30 4.68
N LYS A 688 24.39 11.18 4.12
CA LYS A 688 24.10 11.81 2.83
C LYS A 688 24.07 10.78 1.68
N TRP A 689 24.95 9.79 1.72
CA TRP A 689 24.96 8.66 0.79
C TRP A 689 23.66 7.85 0.88
N SER A 690 23.20 7.56 2.10
CA SER A 690 21.91 6.89 2.33
C SER A 690 20.71 7.72 1.85
N LEU A 691 20.69 9.04 2.10
CA LEU A 691 19.62 9.91 1.61
C LEU A 691 19.58 9.98 0.08
N LEU A 692 20.75 10.01 -0.58
CA LEU A 692 20.84 9.91 -2.03
C LEU A 692 20.25 8.59 -2.52
N ALA A 693 20.62 7.47 -1.93
CA ALA A 693 20.11 6.15 -2.28
C ALA A 693 18.57 6.08 -2.24
N VAL A 694 17.95 6.73 -1.25
CA VAL A 694 16.49 6.87 -1.15
C VAL A 694 15.95 7.78 -2.25
N CYS A 695 16.59 8.91 -2.54
CA CYS A 695 16.17 9.77 -3.65
C CYS A 695 16.21 9.03 -4.99
N LEU A 696 17.23 8.20 -5.24
CA LEU A 696 17.35 7.40 -6.45
C LEU A 696 16.22 6.38 -6.59
N PHE A 697 15.79 5.74 -5.49
CA PHE A 697 14.61 4.86 -5.49
C PHE A 697 13.38 5.59 -6.06
N PHE A 698 13.05 6.76 -5.52
CA PHE A 698 11.87 7.52 -5.99
C PHE A 698 12.09 8.15 -7.38
N CYS A 699 13.31 8.55 -7.74
CA CYS A 699 13.63 9.04 -9.10
C CYS A 699 13.40 7.98 -10.17
N THR A 700 13.58 6.69 -9.84
CA THR A 700 13.27 5.58 -10.76
C THR A 700 11.76 5.36 -10.94
N GLY A 701 10.92 6.14 -10.26
CA GLY A 701 9.47 6.01 -10.31
C GLY A 701 8.93 4.85 -9.48
N HIS A 702 9.74 4.30 -8.56
CA HIS A 702 9.27 3.34 -7.57
C HIS A 702 8.69 4.05 -6.35
N TRP A 703 7.71 3.41 -5.71
CA TRP A 703 7.18 3.78 -4.41
C TRP A 703 6.90 2.52 -3.58
N CYS A 704 6.75 2.67 -2.27
CA CYS A 704 6.55 1.55 -1.36
C CYS A 704 5.09 1.06 -1.33
N ALA A 705 4.62 0.53 -2.46
CA ALA A 705 3.35 -0.20 -2.55
C ALA A 705 3.49 -1.37 -3.55
N PHE A 706 2.67 -2.41 -3.43
CA PHE A 706 2.79 -3.61 -4.27
C PHE A 706 2.43 -3.37 -5.74
N ASP A 707 1.51 -2.44 -6.01
CA ASP A 707 1.18 -1.91 -7.33
C ASP A 707 2.26 -0.97 -7.89
N GLY A 708 3.17 -0.50 -7.03
CA GLY A 708 4.37 0.26 -7.42
C GLY A 708 5.52 -0.58 -7.97
N LEU A 709 5.38 -1.92 -7.97
CA LEU A 709 6.34 -2.81 -8.62
C LEU A 709 6.16 -2.78 -10.14
N ARG A 710 7.25 -2.54 -10.87
CA ARG A 710 7.25 -2.50 -12.33
C ARG A 710 7.34 -3.90 -12.90
N TYR A 711 6.25 -4.68 -12.85
CA TYR A 711 6.23 -6.07 -13.32
C TYR A 711 6.75 -6.25 -14.76
N ALA A 712 6.56 -5.26 -15.64
CA ALA A 712 7.11 -5.27 -16.99
C ALA A 712 8.65 -5.41 -17.03
N ALA A 713 9.37 -4.87 -16.04
CA ALA A 713 10.82 -5.02 -15.94
C ALA A 713 11.25 -6.48 -15.78
N ALA A 714 10.43 -7.32 -15.13
CA ALA A 714 10.70 -8.74 -14.94
C ALA A 714 10.69 -9.55 -16.25
N PHE A 715 10.11 -9.00 -17.32
CA PHE A 715 9.97 -9.62 -18.64
C PHE A 715 10.88 -8.97 -19.70
N VAL A 716 11.74 -8.03 -19.32
CA VAL A 716 12.70 -7.45 -20.28
C VAL A 716 13.65 -8.57 -20.74
N GLY A 717 13.62 -8.88 -22.05
CA GLY A 717 14.38 -9.99 -22.63
C GLY A 717 13.68 -11.35 -22.65
N PHE A 718 12.49 -11.50 -22.05
CA PHE A 718 11.82 -12.80 -21.89
C PHE A 718 10.29 -12.71 -21.95
N ASP A 719 9.68 -13.57 -22.75
CA ASP A 719 8.24 -13.76 -22.90
C ASP A 719 7.69 -14.85 -21.95
N GLU A 720 8.49 -15.85 -21.61
CA GLU A 720 8.09 -16.92 -20.69
C GLU A 720 8.20 -16.54 -19.21
N PHE A 721 7.21 -16.94 -18.40
CA PHE A 721 7.25 -16.78 -16.95
C PHE A 721 8.10 -17.87 -16.26
N ASN A 722 9.14 -17.45 -15.55
CA ASN A 722 9.92 -18.29 -14.65
C ASN A 722 10.11 -17.57 -13.30
N LEU A 723 9.49 -18.10 -12.24
CA LEU A 723 9.43 -17.42 -10.94
C LEU A 723 10.79 -16.89 -10.46
N PHE A 724 11.85 -17.68 -10.55
CA PHE A 724 13.18 -17.29 -10.05
C PHE A 724 13.80 -16.16 -10.89
N ARG A 725 13.77 -16.28 -12.22
CA ARG A 725 14.33 -15.28 -13.14
C ARG A 725 13.59 -13.94 -12.99
N GLN A 726 12.27 -13.96 -13.07
CA GLN A 726 11.44 -12.77 -12.92
C GLN A 726 11.64 -12.11 -11.56
N ALA A 727 11.74 -12.88 -10.47
CA ALA A 727 12.00 -12.34 -9.14
C ALA A 727 13.36 -11.63 -9.05
N VAL A 728 14.42 -12.21 -9.64
CA VAL A 728 15.75 -11.59 -9.67
C VAL A 728 15.74 -10.29 -10.48
N LEU A 729 15.16 -10.29 -11.69
CA LEU A 729 15.10 -9.08 -12.53
C LEU A 729 14.28 -7.97 -11.88
N LEU A 730 13.13 -8.30 -11.29
CA LEU A 730 12.30 -7.34 -10.56
C LEU A 730 13.02 -6.77 -9.33
N THR A 731 13.78 -7.60 -8.62
CA THR A 731 14.61 -7.16 -7.47
C THR A 731 15.71 -6.19 -7.92
N ILE A 732 16.38 -6.48 -9.05
CA ILE A 732 17.41 -5.60 -9.60
C ILE A 732 16.81 -4.26 -10.07
N ASP A 733 15.63 -4.27 -10.70
CA ASP A 733 14.96 -3.02 -11.09
C ASP A 733 14.56 -2.18 -9.85
N THR A 734 13.96 -2.83 -8.84
CA THR A 734 13.43 -2.16 -7.65
C THR A 734 14.54 -1.63 -6.73
N PHE A 735 15.60 -2.41 -6.51
CA PHE A 735 16.63 -2.12 -5.50
C PHE A 735 18.01 -1.80 -6.11
N GLY A 736 18.17 -1.83 -7.42
CA GLY A 736 19.45 -1.63 -8.11
C GLY A 736 20.10 -0.29 -7.79
N PHE A 737 19.40 0.81 -8.06
CA PHE A 737 19.90 2.17 -7.81
C PHE A 737 19.91 2.56 -6.33
N SER A 738 19.10 1.92 -5.49
CA SER A 738 18.88 2.34 -4.09
C SER A 738 19.65 1.49 -3.07
N HIS A 739 20.01 0.25 -3.39
CA HIS A 739 20.70 -0.66 -2.46
C HIS A 739 21.94 -1.28 -3.09
N ILE A 740 21.85 -1.85 -4.30
CA ILE A 740 22.98 -2.55 -4.93
C ILE A 740 24.15 -1.59 -5.22
N LEU A 741 23.92 -0.55 -6.03
CA LEU A 741 24.98 0.41 -6.38
C LEU A 741 25.50 1.18 -5.16
N PRO A 742 24.63 1.75 -4.28
CA PRO A 742 25.11 2.47 -3.11
C PRO A 742 25.98 1.62 -2.18
N VAL A 743 25.62 0.36 -1.91
CA VAL A 743 26.44 -0.51 -1.04
C VAL A 743 27.79 -0.83 -1.68
N MET A 744 27.81 -1.14 -2.98
CA MET A 744 29.06 -1.43 -3.71
C MET A 744 29.98 -0.21 -3.84
N GLY A 745 29.41 1.00 -3.82
CA GLY A 745 30.12 2.27 -3.94
C GLY A 745 30.66 2.83 -2.61
N LEU A 746 30.25 2.30 -1.46
CA LEU A 746 30.73 2.75 -0.13
C LEU A 746 32.26 2.83 0.04
N PRO A 747 33.08 1.93 -0.55
CA PRO A 747 34.54 2.05 -0.46
C PRO A 747 35.10 3.36 -1.04
N LEU A 748 34.40 3.99 -1.99
CA LEU A 748 34.80 5.28 -2.57
C LEU A 748 34.79 6.42 -1.54
N LEU A 749 34.10 6.26 -0.41
CA LEU A 749 34.10 7.23 0.70
C LEU A 749 35.43 7.24 1.47
N VAL A 750 36.14 6.11 1.46
CA VAL A 750 37.37 5.91 2.25
C VAL A 750 38.61 5.92 1.36
N ALA A 751 38.50 5.46 0.11
CA ALA A 751 39.65 5.17 -0.75
C ALA A 751 40.50 6.39 -1.17
N PHE A 752 40.01 7.61 -0.97
CA PHE A 752 40.76 8.84 -1.29
C PHE A 752 41.44 9.49 -0.07
N LEU A 753 41.50 8.77 1.05
CA LEU A 753 42.07 9.25 2.30
C LEU A 753 43.52 8.78 2.45
N ARG A 754 44.46 9.74 2.51
CA ARG A 754 45.90 9.48 2.69
C ARG A 754 46.41 10.05 4.00
N PRO A 755 46.23 9.36 5.14
CA PRO A 755 46.82 9.80 6.39
C PRO A 755 48.36 9.61 6.37
N GLU A 756 49.12 10.60 6.88
CA GLU A 756 50.58 10.54 7.03
C GLU A 756 51.00 9.58 8.15
N VAL A 757 50.86 8.27 7.91
CA VAL A 757 51.22 7.20 8.86
C VAL A 757 52.07 6.12 8.17
N GLN A 758 52.90 5.39 8.94
CA GLN A 758 53.65 4.21 8.51
C GLN A 758 52.76 3.21 7.71
N ALA A 759 53.31 2.61 6.66
CA ALA A 759 52.56 1.86 5.65
C ALA A 759 51.70 0.71 6.21
N GLU A 760 52.19 -0.08 7.17
CA GLU A 760 51.42 -1.19 7.76
C GLU A 760 50.24 -0.70 8.62
N LYS A 761 50.49 0.31 9.48
CA LYS A 761 49.44 0.94 10.28
C LYS A 761 48.40 1.63 9.40
N ARG A 762 48.80 2.13 8.23
CA ARG A 762 47.91 2.74 7.23
C ARG A 762 46.95 1.71 6.61
N LYS A 763 47.45 0.51 6.25
CA LYS A 763 46.62 -0.59 5.72
C LYS A 763 45.56 -1.01 6.75
N GLN A 764 45.94 -1.20 8.02
CA GLN A 764 44.99 -1.56 9.07
C GLN A 764 43.95 -0.46 9.33
N LEU A 765 44.37 0.80 9.38
CA LEU A 765 43.48 1.94 9.58
C LEU A 765 42.42 2.04 8.47
N PHE A 766 42.81 1.82 7.22
CA PHE A 766 41.88 1.84 6.09
C PHE A 766 40.78 0.78 6.21
N PHE A 767 41.14 -0.47 6.51
CA PHE A 767 40.14 -1.53 6.66
C PHE A 767 39.23 -1.27 7.87
N PHE A 768 39.76 -0.70 8.96
CA PHE A 768 38.91 -0.27 10.07
C PHE A 768 37.94 0.84 9.66
N GLN A 769 38.37 1.83 8.88
CA GLN A 769 37.49 2.88 8.37
C GLN A 769 36.44 2.34 7.39
N LEU A 770 36.82 1.39 6.53
CA LEU A 770 35.90 0.73 5.61
C LEU A 770 34.83 -0.08 6.35
N CYS A 771 35.22 -0.87 7.37
CA CYS A 771 34.29 -1.54 8.28
C CYS A 771 33.34 -0.54 8.96
N GLN A 772 33.87 0.61 9.40
CA GLN A 772 33.07 1.63 10.05
C GLN A 772 32.00 2.20 9.13
N VAL A 773 32.34 2.45 7.87
CA VAL A 773 31.41 2.94 6.85
C VAL A 773 30.28 1.94 6.60
N TYR A 774 30.60 0.65 6.42
CA TYR A 774 29.59 -0.39 6.24
C TYR A 774 28.68 -0.56 7.46
N LEU A 775 29.25 -0.61 8.67
CA LEU A 775 28.48 -0.72 9.91
C LEU A 775 27.60 0.51 10.15
N THR A 776 28.07 1.71 9.79
CA THR A 776 27.28 2.93 9.91
C THR A 776 26.12 2.93 8.91
N TYR A 777 26.35 2.47 7.68
CA TYR A 777 25.28 2.35 6.67
C TYR A 777 24.23 1.32 7.10
N GLY A 778 24.66 0.14 7.55
CA GLY A 778 23.78 -0.89 8.12
C GLY A 778 22.98 -0.38 9.33
N LEU A 779 23.61 0.39 10.23
CA LEU A 779 22.92 1.01 11.37
C LEU A 779 21.80 1.97 10.94
N ILE A 780 22.01 2.78 9.89
CA ILE A 780 20.98 3.70 9.38
C ILE A 780 19.75 2.92 8.88
N LEU A 781 19.98 1.85 8.11
CA LEU A 781 18.89 1.05 7.56
C LEU A 781 18.19 0.22 8.66
N ALA A 782 18.95 -0.38 9.58
CA ALA A 782 18.40 -1.07 10.74
C ALA A 782 17.57 -0.14 11.62
N THR A 783 17.99 1.12 11.82
CA THR A 783 17.23 2.13 12.57
C THR A 783 15.91 2.45 11.87
N THR A 784 15.98 2.62 10.55
CA THR A 784 14.80 2.86 9.69
C THR A 784 13.82 1.71 9.82
N MET A 785 14.26 0.46 9.63
CA MET A 785 13.44 -0.75 9.77
C MET A 785 12.87 -0.92 11.19
N THR A 786 13.65 -0.62 12.23
CA THR A 786 13.19 -0.71 13.63
C THR A 786 12.05 0.29 13.91
N LEU A 787 12.09 1.47 13.29
CA LEU A 787 10.99 2.43 13.43
C LEU A 787 9.81 2.09 12.52
N THR A 788 10.04 1.53 11.34
CA THR A 788 8.96 1.01 10.49
C THR A 788 8.21 -0.13 11.17
N ILE A 789 8.88 -1.08 11.84
CA ILE A 789 8.18 -2.15 12.60
C ILE A 789 7.39 -1.58 13.79
N ILE A 790 7.92 -0.57 14.49
CA ILE A 790 7.17 0.13 15.56
C ILE A 790 5.94 0.77 14.96
N CYS A 791 6.08 1.48 13.84
CA CYS A 791 4.99 2.12 13.13
C CYS A 791 3.91 1.12 12.74
N VAL A 792 4.24 0.05 12.03
CA VAL A 792 3.28 -0.99 11.64
C VAL A 792 2.65 -1.67 12.85
N THR A 793 3.40 -1.83 13.95
CA THR A 793 2.85 -2.37 15.20
C THR A 793 1.80 -1.44 15.80
N ILE A 794 2.08 -0.13 15.86
CA ILE A 794 1.13 0.89 16.34
C ILE A 794 -0.09 0.95 15.41
N GLN A 795 0.16 1.01 14.11
CA GLN A 795 -0.83 1.21 13.04
C GLN A 795 -1.46 -0.10 12.55
N ARG A 796 -1.28 -1.23 13.25
CA ARG A 796 -1.77 -2.55 12.79
C ARG A 796 -3.29 -2.62 12.59
N ARG A 797 -4.04 -1.77 13.30
CA ARG A 797 -5.51 -1.64 13.18
C ARG A 797 -5.92 -0.42 12.37
N HIS A 798 -4.97 0.37 11.88
CA HIS A 798 -5.25 1.54 11.07
C HIS A 798 -5.71 1.09 9.67
N LEU A 799 -6.66 1.79 9.09
CA LEU A 799 -7.20 1.50 7.75
C LEU A 799 -6.14 1.24 6.68
N MET A 800 -5.14 2.12 6.61
CA MET A 800 -4.00 2.04 5.68
C MET A 800 -2.94 0.98 6.04
N VAL A 801 -3.18 0.12 7.03
CA VAL A 801 -2.22 -0.91 7.44
C VAL A 801 -1.76 -1.72 6.23
N TRP A 802 -2.68 -2.11 5.36
CA TRP A 802 -2.36 -2.93 4.21
C TRP A 802 -2.01 -2.13 2.97
N GLY A 803 -2.60 -0.94 2.78
CA GLY A 803 -2.36 -0.10 1.60
C GLY A 803 -1.06 0.70 1.63
N LEU A 804 -0.51 0.94 2.83
CA LEU A 804 0.64 1.83 3.01
C LEU A 804 1.67 1.25 3.99
N PHE A 805 1.26 0.91 5.21
CA PHE A 805 2.21 0.56 6.27
C PHE A 805 2.89 -0.80 6.08
N ALA A 806 2.12 -1.84 5.75
CA ALA A 806 2.63 -3.19 5.52
C ALA A 806 3.49 -3.27 4.25
N PRO A 807 3.10 -2.68 3.09
CA PRO A 807 4.00 -2.58 1.95
C PRO A 807 5.29 -1.85 2.31
N LYS A 808 5.22 -0.70 2.99
CA LYS A 808 6.43 0.01 3.46
C LYS A 808 7.33 -0.86 4.32
N PHE A 809 6.75 -1.59 5.28
CA PHE A 809 7.48 -2.56 6.09
C PHE A 809 8.15 -3.66 5.25
N VAL A 810 7.44 -4.23 4.28
CA VAL A 810 7.99 -5.28 3.41
C VAL A 810 9.16 -4.74 2.58
N PHE A 811 9.01 -3.56 1.98
CA PHE A 811 10.10 -2.92 1.21
C PHE A 811 11.33 -2.63 2.08
N ASP A 812 11.14 -2.09 3.28
CA ASP A 812 12.24 -1.81 4.21
C ASP A 812 12.89 -3.11 4.73
N ALA A 813 12.10 -4.16 4.97
CA ALA A 813 12.60 -5.46 5.41
C ALA A 813 13.45 -6.13 4.33
N VAL A 814 12.95 -6.19 3.10
CA VAL A 814 13.67 -6.73 1.95
C VAL A 814 14.90 -5.88 1.66
N GLY A 815 14.78 -4.55 1.73
CA GLY A 815 15.90 -3.62 1.58
C GLY A 815 17.02 -3.84 2.61
N LEU A 816 16.67 -4.07 3.87
CA LEU A 816 17.64 -4.40 4.93
C LEU A 816 18.33 -5.74 4.65
N LEU A 817 17.58 -6.80 4.33
CA LEU A 817 18.14 -8.12 4.00
C LEU A 817 19.09 -8.06 2.79
N LEU A 818 18.70 -7.34 1.74
CA LEU A 818 19.55 -7.14 0.56
C LEU A 818 20.80 -6.34 0.92
N THR A 819 20.68 -5.30 1.75
CA THR A 819 21.84 -4.53 2.21
C THR A 819 22.80 -5.42 2.99
N ASP A 820 22.32 -6.21 3.94
CA ASP A 820 23.15 -7.11 4.73
C ASP A 820 23.86 -8.13 3.83
N PHE A 821 23.14 -8.73 2.87
CA PHE A 821 23.72 -9.62 1.87
C PHE A 821 24.83 -8.95 1.06
N PHE A 822 24.59 -7.74 0.54
CA PHE A 822 25.57 -7.03 -0.27
C PHE A 822 26.73 -6.46 0.54
N ILE A 823 26.53 -6.11 1.82
CA ILE A 823 27.62 -5.75 2.74
C ILE A 823 28.51 -6.98 2.97
N CYS A 824 27.93 -8.17 3.19
CA CYS A 824 28.71 -9.40 3.30
C CYS A 824 29.48 -9.70 2.01
N PHE A 825 28.83 -9.62 0.85
CA PHE A 825 29.47 -9.82 -0.45
C PHE A 825 30.60 -8.81 -0.70
N ALA A 826 30.35 -7.53 -0.45
CA ALA A 826 31.34 -6.48 -0.58
C ALA A 826 32.49 -6.66 0.40
N SER A 827 32.20 -7.15 1.62
CA SER A 827 33.24 -7.47 2.60
C SER A 827 34.17 -8.58 2.11
N LEU A 828 33.62 -9.66 1.54
CA LEU A 828 34.41 -10.73 0.93
C LEU A 828 35.25 -10.24 -0.26
N TYR A 829 34.76 -9.26 -1.01
CA TYR A 829 35.45 -8.77 -2.20
C TYR A 829 36.53 -7.71 -1.88
N TYR A 830 36.28 -6.79 -0.96
CA TYR A 830 37.19 -5.68 -0.65
C TYR A 830 38.18 -5.98 0.48
N PHE A 831 37.88 -6.92 1.38
CA PHE A 831 38.76 -7.27 2.52
C PHE A 831 39.57 -8.56 2.32
N ALA A 832 39.24 -9.37 1.30
CA ALA A 832 40.10 -10.46 0.85
C ALA A 832 41.34 -9.90 0.14
#